data_AF-A0A6A5QD56-F1
#
_entry.id   AF-A0A6A5QD56-F1
#
_cell.length_a   1.000
_cell.length_b   1.000
_cell.length_c   1.000
_cell.angle_alpha   90.00
_cell.angle_beta   90.00
_cell.angle_gamma   90.00
#
_symmetry.space_group_name_H-M   'P 1'
#
loop_
_entity.id
_entity.type
_entity.pdbx_description
1 polymer ?
#
loop_
_entity_poly.entity_id
_entity_poly.type
_entity_poly.pdbx_seq_one_letter_code
_entity_poly.pdbx_strand_id
1 'polypeptide(L)'
;MSSQSSTLAEAPQARPAAATASSRATQQPRARARRNHAPVHRHSRRAHCLVRPCADHNTRAPRVSAPRLHAHRAALGTTTPLAAPNPANPFLTPNVSTSRVNVLYDPEKNASVMDDRLVAPYEEKGVAAWPLVGDKEESDDEMHMPREDDDVRYRPKLKDHFNRDSISSTVGLAVMLLGLLFIFIALPVMSLTGIIEYNSSYGVPWHWTSSIYTPEPWAVVNDNEYPFLNNLRTGLIDPDTPSNVMKRKGEFGHEYELVFSDEFNDNNRTFYQGDDPYFYAGNFWYGATRDLEWYDPDAVTTYDGALELRLDKFPNHGLEFRSGMLNSWNQLCFKGGIFEVSVSLPGPAGIPGLWPGAWTMGNLGRPGYLSTTDGMWPYTYQACDAGITPNQSSSDGLSNLPGQRLPSCTCPGEDHPTPGKGRGAPEIDIIEVGATYAPHNMPIATQSFQVAPFDIWWYPNYEYTAFPDNTLSGYNGYTGGPYQQAISATTTLNKKWYDGEQYQRYSFEYVPGEGKDAFISWKIGDQTMWIMDGRAIGPNGNVAARQVSEEPMSLILNLGLSNAWTLIDWANLKFPTVMRVDYVRWYQKKGEAMVTCDPPGFETTKYIKDHINAYTNPNFTKWDETGHKWPRHKLNSDCKVRPS
;
A
#
# COMPACT_ATOMS: atom_id res chain seq x y z
N MET A 1 -19.59 79.00 9.09
CA MET A 1 -18.83 78.89 10.35
C MET A 1 -17.77 77.81 10.12
N SER A 2 -16.68 78.11 9.40
CA SER A 2 -15.37 78.60 9.92
C SER A 2 -14.82 77.69 11.01
N SER A 3 -13.72 76.95 10.89
CA SER A 3 -12.47 77.06 10.08
C SER A 3 -11.76 75.68 10.12
N GLN A 4 -11.32 75.06 9.00
CA GLN A 4 -9.98 75.18 8.33
C GLN A 4 -8.79 74.91 9.28
N SER A 5 -7.72 74.16 8.98
CA SER A 5 -6.98 73.81 7.73
C SER A 5 -5.96 72.68 8.06
N SER A 6 -5.74 71.61 7.27
CA SER A 6 -4.70 71.42 6.22
C SER A 6 -3.30 72.00 6.57
N THR A 7 -2.14 71.35 6.38
CA THR A 7 -1.55 70.79 5.13
C THR A 7 -0.13 70.19 5.34
N LEU A 8 0.27 69.27 4.43
CA LEU A 8 1.60 69.03 3.79
C LEU A 8 2.80 68.51 4.65
N ALA A 9 3.41 67.35 4.39
CA ALA A 9 4.24 66.84 3.26
C ALA A 9 5.75 67.17 3.37
N GLU A 10 6.62 66.14 3.42
CA GLU A 10 7.83 65.93 2.59
C GLU A 10 8.82 64.92 3.21
N ALA A 11 9.39 64.08 2.34
CA ALA A 11 10.60 63.28 2.58
C ALA A 11 11.88 64.14 2.40
N PRO A 12 13.07 63.67 2.82
CA PRO A 12 14.08 63.39 1.78
C PRO A 12 15.07 62.23 2.07
N GLN A 13 15.85 61.93 1.03
CA GLN A 13 16.80 60.83 0.82
C GLN A 13 18.21 61.02 1.44
N ALA A 14 18.94 59.88 1.51
CA ALA A 14 20.37 59.65 1.21
C ALA A 14 21.51 59.89 2.25
N ARG A 15 22.44 58.91 2.21
CA ARG A 15 23.72 58.62 2.94
C ARG A 15 24.87 59.65 2.66
N PRO A 16 26.20 59.46 2.96
CA PRO A 16 26.99 58.53 3.83
C PRO A 16 28.15 59.21 4.65
N ALA A 17 28.84 58.46 5.54
CA ALA A 17 30.31 58.56 5.90
C ALA A 17 30.60 57.48 6.99
N ALA A 18 31.55 56.54 6.94
CA ALA A 18 32.98 56.44 6.58
C ALA A 18 33.98 56.86 7.69
N ALA A 19 35.01 56.01 7.86
CA ALA A 19 36.26 56.12 8.66
C ALA A 19 36.17 55.66 10.15
N THR A 20 37.08 54.87 10.74
CA THR A 20 38.48 54.58 10.39
C THR A 20 39.02 53.33 11.13
N ALA A 21 40.09 52.76 10.57
CA ALA A 21 40.79 51.52 10.96
C ALA A 21 41.93 51.71 11.99
N SER A 22 42.42 50.57 12.53
CA SER A 22 43.84 50.18 12.75
C SER A 22 43.94 49.27 14.00
N SER A 23 44.22 47.97 13.91
CA SER A 23 45.48 47.27 13.60
C SER A 23 46.61 47.47 14.63
N ARG A 24 46.96 46.39 15.38
CA ARG A 24 48.31 45.80 15.44
C ARG A 24 48.40 44.60 16.38
N ALA A 25 49.07 43.58 15.88
CA ALA A 25 49.51 42.36 16.55
C ALA A 25 50.77 42.60 17.40
N THR A 26 50.95 41.81 18.48
CA THR A 26 52.26 41.17 18.82
C THR A 26 52.14 40.14 19.95
N GLN A 27 52.53 38.91 19.61
CA GLN A 27 53.47 37.99 20.29
C GLN A 27 53.49 37.76 21.82
N GLN A 28 53.66 36.47 22.14
CA GLN A 28 53.91 35.78 23.42
C GLN A 28 54.98 36.42 24.33
N PRO A 29 55.06 35.92 25.59
CA PRO A 29 56.22 35.06 25.89
C PRO A 29 55.91 33.79 26.71
N ARG A 30 56.78 32.79 26.53
CA ARG A 30 56.93 31.59 27.36
C ARG A 30 57.62 31.92 28.70
N ALA A 31 57.23 31.22 29.78
CA ALA A 31 58.13 30.91 30.89
C ALA A 31 57.76 29.58 31.59
N ARG A 32 58.80 28.91 32.10
CA ARG A 32 58.93 27.52 32.60
C ARG A 32 58.95 27.51 34.14
N ALA A 33 58.41 26.46 34.79
CA ALA A 33 58.93 25.79 36.00
C ALA A 33 57.93 24.70 36.46
N ARG A 34 58.21 23.39 36.35
CA ARG A 34 58.95 22.45 37.24
C ARG A 34 58.18 21.96 38.50
N ARG A 35 57.83 20.65 38.43
CA ARG A 35 57.89 19.54 39.42
C ARG A 35 57.30 19.70 40.84
N ASN A 36 56.42 18.75 41.21
CA ASN A 36 56.57 17.78 42.33
C ASN A 36 55.34 16.83 42.33
N HIS A 37 55.53 15.53 42.06
CA HIS A 37 55.64 14.39 42.98
C HIS A 37 54.31 13.62 43.21
N ALA A 38 54.36 12.35 42.81
CA ALA A 38 53.38 11.25 42.94
C ALA A 38 53.26 10.76 44.42
N PRO A 39 52.48 9.71 44.82
CA PRO A 39 51.94 8.64 43.97
C PRO A 39 50.53 8.07 44.27
N VAL A 40 50.05 7.34 43.27
CA VAL A 40 48.91 6.41 43.26
C VAL A 40 49.40 5.03 43.70
N HIS A 41 48.70 4.40 44.64
CA HIS A 41 48.89 3.00 45.00
C HIS A 41 48.32 2.06 43.93
N ARG A 42 49.17 1.18 43.41
CA ARG A 42 48.83 -0.01 42.61
C ARG A 42 49.19 -1.24 43.43
N HIS A 43 48.23 -2.16 43.62
CA HIS A 43 48.54 -3.56 43.91
C HIS A 43 48.13 -4.41 42.70
N SER A 44 49.09 -5.16 42.18
CA SER A 44 48.90 -6.22 41.18
C SER A 44 49.06 -7.58 41.86
N ARG A 45 48.43 -8.61 41.29
CA ARG A 45 48.98 -9.98 41.06
C ARG A 45 48.03 -10.67 40.06
N ARG A 46 48.44 -10.82 38.79
CA ARG A 46 49.17 -11.93 38.16
C ARG A 46 48.36 -13.23 38.00
N ALA A 47 48.15 -13.64 36.74
CA ALA A 47 48.14 -15.05 36.35
C ALA A 47 48.67 -15.20 34.91
N HIS A 48 49.54 -16.20 34.74
CA HIS A 48 50.32 -16.53 33.55
C HIS A 48 49.50 -17.33 32.52
N CYS A 49 49.78 -17.10 31.23
CA CYS A 49 49.38 -17.98 30.13
C CYS A 49 50.41 -19.10 29.91
N LEU A 50 49.94 -20.32 29.70
CA LEU A 50 50.70 -21.48 29.21
C LEU A 50 49.91 -22.17 28.08
N VAL A 51 50.63 -22.90 27.26
CA VAL A 51 50.38 -23.22 25.84
C VAL A 51 50.13 -24.74 25.62
N ARG A 52 49.10 -25.09 24.82
CA ARG A 52 48.91 -26.30 23.94
C ARG A 52 48.66 -27.72 24.56
N PRO A 53 48.32 -28.79 23.77
CA PRO A 53 46.97 -29.16 23.26
C PRO A 53 46.63 -30.70 23.44
N CYS A 54 45.47 -31.19 22.95
CA CYS A 54 45.13 -32.57 22.46
C CYS A 54 43.58 -32.73 22.42
N ALA A 55 42.92 -33.06 21.29
CA ALA A 55 42.63 -34.40 20.70
C ALA A 55 41.86 -35.32 21.69
N ASP A 56 40.79 -36.06 21.40
CA ASP A 56 40.12 -36.58 20.21
C ASP A 56 38.72 -37.08 20.66
N HIS A 57 37.68 -37.05 19.80
CA HIS A 57 36.85 -38.24 19.53
C HIS A 57 35.80 -38.01 18.43
N ASN A 58 35.92 -38.84 17.40
CA ASN A 58 35.02 -39.12 16.28
C ASN A 58 33.57 -39.44 16.68
N THR A 59 32.62 -39.09 15.81
CA THR A 59 31.71 -40.08 15.21
C THR A 59 31.11 -39.54 13.90
N ARG A 60 31.12 -40.40 12.87
CA ARG A 60 30.90 -40.10 11.46
C ARG A 60 29.67 -40.87 10.98
N ALA A 61 28.89 -40.25 10.09
CA ALA A 61 27.74 -40.81 9.39
C ALA A 61 28.04 -42.11 8.59
N PRO A 62 27.04 -42.96 8.30
CA PRO A 62 27.20 -44.06 7.37
C PRO A 62 26.88 -43.61 5.93
N ARG A 63 27.80 -43.94 5.01
CA ARG A 63 27.62 -43.90 3.55
C ARG A 63 26.82 -45.12 3.10
N VAL A 64 25.83 -44.87 2.24
CA VAL A 64 25.15 -45.89 1.45
C VAL A 64 26.03 -46.29 0.26
N SER A 65 26.19 -47.60 0.10
CA SER A 65 26.90 -48.28 -0.96
C SER A 65 26.01 -48.47 -2.20
N ALA A 66 26.59 -48.19 -3.38
CA ALA A 66 26.04 -48.60 -4.67
C ALA A 66 26.25 -50.10 -4.93
N PRO A 67 25.44 -50.70 -5.83
CA PRO A 67 26.03 -51.59 -6.82
C PRO A 67 25.54 -51.37 -8.26
N ARG A 68 26.55 -51.24 -9.13
CA ARG A 68 26.78 -51.86 -10.45
C ARG A 68 25.66 -52.06 -11.48
N LEU A 69 26.01 -51.57 -12.68
CA LEU A 69 25.52 -51.90 -14.02
C LEU A 69 25.32 -53.40 -14.29
N HIS A 70 24.28 -53.71 -15.05
CA HIS A 70 24.32 -54.72 -16.11
C HIS A 70 23.66 -54.18 -17.39
N ALA A 71 24.36 -54.37 -18.50
CA ALA A 71 23.93 -54.05 -19.86
C ALA A 71 23.63 -55.32 -20.66
N HIS A 72 22.88 -55.11 -21.76
CA HIS A 72 22.59 -55.98 -22.92
C HIS A 72 21.33 -56.85 -22.88
N ARG A 73 20.34 -56.49 -23.72
CA ARG A 73 20.21 -57.02 -25.09
C ARG A 73 19.14 -56.25 -25.89
N ALA A 74 19.49 -55.95 -27.13
CA ALA A 74 18.60 -55.39 -28.16
C ALA A 74 18.08 -56.52 -29.06
N ALA A 75 16.85 -56.38 -29.56
CA ALA A 75 16.40 -56.98 -30.82
C ALA A 75 15.36 -56.06 -31.48
N LEU A 76 15.52 -55.90 -32.80
CA LEU A 76 14.91 -54.92 -33.69
C LEU A 76 13.42 -55.14 -33.98
N GLY A 77 12.73 -54.05 -34.29
CA GLY A 77 11.46 -54.01 -35.05
C GLY A 77 11.13 -52.57 -35.48
N THR A 78 11.39 -52.25 -36.74
CA THR A 78 11.20 -50.99 -37.48
C THR A 78 9.77 -50.43 -37.46
N THR A 79 9.60 -49.09 -37.33
CA THR A 79 9.15 -48.11 -38.37
C THR A 79 8.77 -46.74 -37.77
N THR A 80 9.45 -45.67 -38.23
CA THR A 80 9.09 -44.23 -38.41
C THR A 80 8.27 -43.40 -37.37
N PRO A 81 8.57 -42.10 -37.20
CA PRO A 81 8.31 -41.34 -35.98
C PRO A 81 6.98 -40.58 -35.98
N LEU A 82 6.35 -40.45 -34.81
CA LEU A 82 5.32 -39.44 -34.54
C LEU A 82 5.70 -38.64 -33.30
N ALA A 83 5.45 -37.34 -33.41
CA ALA A 83 5.98 -36.25 -32.62
C ALA A 83 5.67 -36.35 -31.12
N ALA A 84 6.62 -35.86 -30.31
CA ALA A 84 6.49 -35.69 -28.88
C ALA A 84 5.41 -34.65 -28.53
N PRO A 85 4.71 -34.82 -27.39
CA PRO A 85 3.67 -33.93 -26.93
C PRO A 85 4.26 -32.77 -26.12
N ASN A 86 3.79 -31.55 -26.36
CA ASN A 86 3.89 -30.48 -25.36
C ASN A 86 2.48 -29.90 -25.13
N PRO A 87 2.07 -29.74 -23.86
CA PRO A 87 0.74 -29.29 -23.49
C PRO A 87 0.57 -27.79 -23.75
N ALA A 88 -0.46 -27.43 -24.52
CA ALA A 88 -0.85 -26.05 -24.76
C ALA A 88 -1.75 -25.54 -23.63
N ASN A 89 -1.44 -24.34 -23.18
CA ASN A 89 -2.13 -23.57 -22.15
C ASN A 89 -3.61 -23.31 -22.51
N PRO A 90 -4.56 -23.35 -21.55
CA PRO A 90 -5.98 -23.33 -21.84
C PRO A 90 -6.63 -21.95 -21.62
N PHE A 91 -6.15 -20.86 -22.21
CA PHE A 91 -6.91 -19.59 -22.22
C PHE A 91 -6.60 -18.76 -23.48
N LEU A 92 -7.50 -18.81 -24.46
CA LEU A 92 -7.53 -17.92 -25.64
C LEU A 92 -8.67 -16.92 -25.49
N THR A 93 -8.34 -15.64 -25.64
CA THR A 93 -9.25 -14.51 -25.74
C THR A 93 -9.97 -14.50 -27.10
N PRO A 94 -11.23 -14.01 -27.18
CA PRO A 94 -12.01 -14.02 -28.40
C PRO A 94 -11.80 -12.72 -29.18
N ASN A 95 -11.17 -12.81 -30.35
CA ASN A 95 -11.44 -11.90 -31.45
C ASN A 95 -10.76 -12.48 -32.70
N VAL A 96 -11.57 -13.04 -33.61
CA VAL A 96 -11.55 -12.78 -35.06
C VAL A 96 -12.57 -13.73 -35.71
N SER A 97 -13.49 -13.11 -36.43
CA SER A 97 -14.55 -13.68 -37.25
C SER A 97 -14.09 -14.83 -38.16
N THR A 98 -14.81 -15.93 -38.10
CA THR A 98 -14.70 -17.08 -39.00
C THR A 98 -15.60 -16.90 -40.22
N SER A 99 -15.08 -16.31 -41.29
CA SER A 99 -15.62 -16.50 -42.64
C SER A 99 -14.56 -17.19 -43.50
N ARG A 100 -14.76 -18.49 -43.74
CA ARG A 100 -13.99 -19.26 -44.73
C ARG A 100 -14.41 -18.80 -46.13
N VAL A 101 -13.66 -17.87 -46.71
CA VAL A 101 -13.79 -17.50 -48.12
C VAL A 101 -12.76 -18.29 -48.95
N ASN A 102 -13.26 -18.89 -50.03
CA ASN A 102 -12.57 -19.77 -50.97
C ASN A 102 -11.19 -19.25 -51.44
N VAL A 103 -10.14 -20.07 -51.28
CA VAL A 103 -8.73 -19.77 -51.58
C VAL A 103 -8.39 -19.90 -53.08
N LEU A 104 -9.31 -19.50 -53.98
CA LEU A 104 -9.12 -19.69 -55.43
C LEU A 104 -9.51 -18.47 -56.28
N TYR A 105 -9.69 -17.30 -55.66
CA TYR A 105 -9.93 -16.05 -56.38
C TYR A 105 -9.00 -14.98 -55.83
N ASP A 106 -7.99 -14.60 -56.64
CA ASP A 106 -7.00 -13.56 -56.35
C ASP A 106 -7.57 -12.20 -56.82
N PRO A 107 -8.12 -11.37 -55.91
CA PRO A 107 -8.85 -10.16 -56.27
C PRO A 107 -7.92 -9.02 -56.72
N GLU A 108 -6.59 -9.18 -56.59
CA GLU A 108 -5.62 -8.17 -57.02
C GLU A 108 -5.22 -8.30 -58.49
N LYS A 109 -5.59 -9.40 -59.17
CA LYS A 109 -5.28 -9.62 -60.59
C LYS A 109 -6.45 -9.45 -61.57
N ASN A 110 -7.68 -9.41 -61.08
CA ASN A 110 -8.87 -9.19 -61.91
C ASN A 110 -9.58 -7.91 -61.48
N ALA A 111 -9.10 -6.78 -62.00
CA ALA A 111 -9.75 -5.47 -61.85
C ALA A 111 -11.10 -5.45 -62.61
N SER A 112 -12.18 -5.81 -61.92
CA SER A 112 -13.53 -5.37 -62.27
C SER A 112 -14.00 -4.40 -61.18
N VAL A 113 -13.86 -3.11 -61.49
CA VAL A 113 -14.24 -1.99 -60.64
C VAL A 113 -15.76 -2.04 -60.44
N MET A 114 -16.22 -2.49 -59.27
CA MET A 114 -17.56 -2.19 -58.78
C MET A 114 -17.43 -0.94 -57.90
N ASP A 115 -17.79 0.19 -58.51
CA ASP A 115 -17.77 1.54 -57.95
C ASP A 115 -18.99 1.72 -57.04
N ASP A 116 -18.82 1.52 -55.73
CA ASP A 116 -19.88 1.59 -54.72
C ASP A 116 -20.08 3.03 -54.20
N ARG A 117 -20.07 3.99 -55.12
CA ARG A 117 -20.38 5.40 -54.83
C ARG A 117 -21.84 5.67 -55.16
N LEU A 118 -22.59 6.04 -54.14
CA LEU A 118 -23.90 6.70 -54.22
C LEU A 118 -23.81 7.92 -55.15
N VAL A 119 -24.20 7.74 -56.42
CA VAL A 119 -24.28 8.80 -57.43
C VAL A 119 -25.69 9.39 -57.40
N ALA A 120 -25.79 10.68 -57.07
CA ALA A 120 -27.00 11.48 -57.29
C ALA A 120 -27.28 11.59 -58.82
N PRO A 121 -28.56 11.65 -59.26
CA PRO A 121 -28.89 11.47 -60.67
C PRO A 121 -28.38 12.64 -61.51
N TYR A 122 -27.62 12.34 -62.57
CA TYR A 122 -27.27 13.28 -63.62
C TYR A 122 -28.28 13.13 -64.77
N GLU A 123 -28.88 14.23 -65.24
CA GLU A 123 -29.58 14.26 -66.53
C GLU A 123 -28.58 14.29 -67.70
N GLU A 124 -29.04 13.78 -68.84
CA GLU A 124 -28.35 13.31 -70.07
C GLU A 124 -27.43 14.33 -70.80
N LYS A 125 -27.13 15.49 -70.23
CA LYS A 125 -26.30 16.55 -70.85
C LYS A 125 -25.18 17.14 -69.98
N GLY A 126 -24.76 16.46 -68.92
CA GLY A 126 -23.37 16.55 -68.45
C GLY A 126 -22.92 17.87 -67.82
N VAL A 127 -23.80 18.57 -67.10
CA VAL A 127 -23.42 19.64 -66.16
C VAL A 127 -24.26 19.50 -64.90
N ALA A 128 -23.62 19.57 -63.72
CA ALA A 128 -24.26 19.38 -62.42
C ALA A 128 -25.41 20.38 -62.21
N ALA A 129 -26.65 19.90 -62.30
CA ALA A 129 -27.86 20.68 -62.04
C ALA A 129 -28.10 20.76 -60.53
N TRP A 130 -27.31 21.58 -59.86
CA TRP A 130 -27.69 22.17 -58.58
C TRP A 130 -28.01 23.65 -58.85
N PRO A 131 -29.25 24.12 -58.56
CA PRO A 131 -30.29 23.49 -57.74
C PRO A 131 -31.32 22.62 -58.51
N LEU A 132 -31.88 21.62 -57.83
CA LEU A 132 -32.96 20.72 -58.30
C LEU A 132 -34.27 21.52 -58.54
N VAL A 133 -34.86 21.38 -59.73
CA VAL A 133 -36.17 21.97 -60.07
C VAL A 133 -37.23 20.88 -59.88
N GLY A 134 -37.86 20.81 -58.71
CA GLY A 134 -38.78 19.73 -58.29
C GLY A 134 -40.20 19.78 -58.88
N ASP A 135 -40.43 20.58 -59.92
CA ASP A 135 -41.78 20.90 -60.41
C ASP A 135 -42.04 20.33 -61.82
N LYS A 136 -41.32 19.27 -62.22
CA LYS A 136 -41.40 18.69 -63.56
C LYS A 136 -41.77 17.21 -63.47
N GLU A 137 -42.86 16.81 -64.12
CA GLU A 137 -43.29 15.41 -64.23
C GLU A 137 -42.17 14.53 -64.82
N GLU A 138 -41.88 13.42 -64.15
CA GLU A 138 -40.92 12.40 -64.57
C GLU A 138 -41.66 11.23 -65.27
N SER A 139 -40.96 10.52 -66.16
CA SER A 139 -41.60 9.50 -67.01
C SER A 139 -42.09 8.24 -66.28
N ASP A 140 -41.62 8.00 -65.06
CA ASP A 140 -41.96 6.84 -64.23
C ASP A 140 -43.07 7.13 -63.21
N ASP A 141 -43.54 8.38 -63.10
CA ASP A 141 -44.67 8.78 -62.26
C ASP A 141 -45.94 7.95 -62.56
N GLU A 142 -46.09 7.46 -63.79
CA GLU A 142 -47.21 6.59 -64.20
C GLU A 142 -47.25 5.23 -63.48
N MET A 143 -46.12 4.70 -63.00
CA MET A 143 -46.07 3.44 -62.24
C MET A 143 -45.92 3.63 -60.73
N HIS A 144 -45.68 4.85 -60.27
CA HIS A 144 -45.34 5.13 -58.87
C HIS A 144 -46.39 5.97 -58.14
N MET A 145 -47.36 6.56 -58.85
CA MET A 145 -48.49 7.24 -58.22
C MET A 145 -49.75 6.34 -58.23
N PRO A 146 -50.31 6.00 -57.05
CA PRO A 146 -51.52 5.20 -56.96
C PRO A 146 -52.68 5.95 -57.63
N ARG A 147 -53.34 5.31 -58.61
CA ARG A 147 -54.53 5.85 -59.25
C ARG A 147 -55.78 5.32 -58.57
N GLU A 148 -56.87 6.08 -58.65
CA GLU A 148 -58.15 5.73 -58.04
C GLU A 148 -58.77 4.41 -58.58
N ASP A 149 -58.26 3.85 -59.68
CA ASP A 149 -58.77 2.62 -60.31
C ASP A 149 -57.90 1.35 -60.11
N ASP A 150 -56.75 1.45 -59.44
CA ASP A 150 -55.83 0.32 -59.24
C ASP A 150 -56.48 -0.83 -58.46
N ASP A 151 -57.32 -0.51 -57.48
CA ASP A 151 -58.08 -1.42 -56.62
C ASP A 151 -59.02 -2.36 -57.41
N VAL A 152 -59.48 -1.90 -58.57
CA VAL A 152 -60.43 -2.63 -59.42
C VAL A 152 -59.68 -3.42 -60.50
N ARG A 153 -58.62 -2.84 -61.06
CA ARG A 153 -57.90 -3.41 -62.21
C ARG A 153 -57.05 -4.62 -61.82
N TYR A 154 -56.42 -4.58 -60.65
CA TYR A 154 -55.46 -5.62 -60.21
C TYR A 154 -56.03 -6.62 -59.20
N ARG A 155 -57.34 -6.59 -58.94
CA ARG A 155 -57.97 -7.54 -58.00
C ARG A 155 -57.92 -8.97 -58.56
N PRO A 156 -57.18 -9.91 -57.93
CA PRO A 156 -57.07 -11.28 -58.41
C PRO A 156 -58.44 -11.98 -58.33
N LYS A 157 -58.81 -12.72 -59.38
CA LYS A 157 -60.08 -13.44 -59.44
C LYS A 157 -59.92 -14.84 -58.84
N LEU A 158 -61.00 -15.43 -58.36
CA LEU A 158 -60.97 -16.73 -57.68
C LEU A 158 -60.36 -17.85 -58.55
N LYS A 159 -60.56 -17.77 -59.87
CA LYS A 159 -59.99 -18.72 -60.85
C LYS A 159 -58.46 -18.68 -60.91
N ASP A 160 -57.85 -17.54 -60.57
CA ASP A 160 -56.39 -17.35 -60.60
C ASP A 160 -55.71 -18.06 -59.40
N HIS A 161 -56.48 -18.41 -58.36
CA HIS A 161 -55.98 -19.20 -57.22
C HIS A 161 -55.89 -20.71 -57.51
N PHE A 162 -56.60 -21.22 -58.52
CA PHE A 162 -56.64 -22.65 -58.86
C PHE A 162 -55.80 -23.01 -60.09
N ASN A 163 -54.76 -22.23 -60.39
CA ASN A 163 -53.79 -22.59 -61.42
C ASN A 163 -52.89 -23.75 -60.95
N ARG A 164 -52.36 -24.54 -61.88
CA ARG A 164 -51.48 -25.68 -61.58
C ARG A 164 -50.27 -25.28 -60.73
N ASP A 165 -49.71 -24.11 -61.00
CA ASP A 165 -48.56 -23.57 -60.28
C ASP A 165 -48.93 -23.24 -58.82
N SER A 166 -50.08 -22.62 -58.60
CA SER A 166 -50.59 -22.31 -57.25
C SER A 166 -50.87 -23.58 -56.44
N ILE A 167 -51.46 -24.61 -57.06
CA ILE A 167 -51.70 -25.91 -56.40
C ILE A 167 -50.37 -26.55 -56.01
N SER A 168 -49.36 -26.52 -56.90
CA SER A 168 -48.03 -27.07 -56.59
C SER A 168 -47.37 -26.35 -55.41
N SER A 169 -47.49 -25.02 -55.35
CA SER A 169 -46.97 -24.20 -54.25
C SER A 169 -47.71 -24.47 -52.94
N THR A 170 -49.04 -24.64 -52.96
CA THR A 170 -49.81 -24.98 -51.76
C THR A 170 -49.46 -26.37 -51.23
N VAL A 171 -49.25 -27.35 -52.11
CA VAL A 171 -48.80 -28.69 -51.70
C VAL A 171 -47.38 -28.62 -51.13
N GLY A 172 -46.47 -27.86 -51.74
CA GLY A 172 -45.12 -27.62 -51.21
C GLY A 172 -45.16 -26.98 -49.82
N LEU A 173 -46.00 -25.98 -49.61
CA LEU A 173 -46.20 -25.35 -48.31
C LEU A 173 -46.73 -26.33 -47.26
N ALA A 174 -47.69 -27.18 -47.63
CA ALA A 174 -48.23 -28.21 -46.75
C ALA A 174 -47.15 -29.24 -46.33
N VAL A 175 -46.29 -29.66 -47.26
CA VAL A 175 -45.17 -30.56 -46.96
C VAL A 175 -44.14 -29.87 -46.04
N MET A 176 -43.83 -28.59 -46.28
CA MET A 176 -42.96 -27.82 -45.38
C MET A 176 -43.54 -27.71 -43.97
N LEU A 177 -44.83 -27.42 -43.85
CA LEU A 177 -45.52 -27.34 -42.56
C LEU A 177 -45.53 -28.68 -41.83
N LEU A 178 -45.76 -29.79 -42.54
CA LEU A 178 -45.67 -31.13 -41.96
C LEU A 178 -44.25 -31.47 -41.50
N GLY A 179 -43.22 -31.10 -42.29
CA GLY A 179 -41.82 -31.26 -41.90
C GLY A 179 -41.48 -30.44 -40.64
N LEU A 180 -41.98 -29.21 -40.56
CA LEU A 180 -41.77 -28.35 -39.39
C LEU A 180 -42.47 -28.90 -38.14
N LEU A 181 -43.72 -29.35 -38.28
CA LEU A 181 -44.46 -30.01 -37.20
C LEU A 181 -43.77 -31.31 -36.75
N PHE A 182 -43.16 -32.06 -37.66
CA PHE A 182 -42.38 -33.23 -37.31
C PHE A 182 -41.15 -32.87 -36.46
N ILE A 183 -40.44 -31.78 -36.80
CA ILE A 183 -39.28 -31.29 -36.02
C ILE A 183 -39.67 -30.81 -34.62
N PHE A 184 -40.77 -30.07 -34.48
CA PHE A 184 -41.13 -29.45 -33.21
C PHE A 184 -42.08 -30.28 -32.33
N ILE A 185 -42.76 -31.29 -32.88
CA ILE A 185 -43.70 -32.13 -32.13
C ILE A 185 -43.24 -33.59 -32.13
N ALA A 186 -43.07 -34.20 -33.31
CA ALA A 186 -42.80 -35.64 -33.39
C ALA A 186 -41.39 -35.99 -32.88
N LEU A 187 -40.36 -35.23 -33.26
CA LEU A 187 -38.98 -35.44 -32.83
C LEU A 187 -38.80 -35.37 -31.30
N PRO A 188 -39.34 -34.34 -30.59
CA PRO A 188 -39.32 -34.31 -29.13
C PRO A 188 -40.09 -35.46 -28.49
N VAL A 189 -41.26 -35.84 -29.02
CA VAL A 189 -42.04 -36.97 -28.47
C VAL A 189 -41.30 -38.29 -28.64
N MET A 190 -40.73 -38.56 -29.82
CA MET A 190 -39.97 -39.78 -30.06
C MET A 190 -38.69 -39.84 -29.21
N SER A 191 -38.04 -38.69 -29.00
CA SER A 191 -36.91 -38.53 -28.06
C SER A 191 -37.34 -38.81 -26.62
N LEU A 192 -38.48 -38.26 -26.16
CA LEU A 192 -39.03 -38.50 -24.82
C LEU A 192 -39.41 -39.97 -24.58
N THR A 193 -39.92 -40.65 -25.59
CA THR A 193 -40.25 -42.08 -25.51
C THR A 193 -39.04 -43.00 -25.66
N GLY A 194 -37.83 -42.46 -25.87
CA GLY A 194 -36.58 -43.22 -25.97
C GLY A 194 -36.43 -44.01 -27.27
N ILE A 195 -37.25 -43.73 -28.30
CA ILE A 195 -37.20 -44.41 -29.59
C ILE A 195 -35.99 -43.93 -30.41
N ILE A 196 -35.51 -42.70 -30.16
CA ILE A 196 -34.36 -42.09 -30.84
C ILE A 196 -33.44 -41.45 -29.79
N GLU A 197 -32.15 -41.79 -29.82
CA GLU A 197 -31.13 -41.10 -29.03
C GLU A 197 -30.73 -39.80 -29.71
N TYR A 198 -31.35 -38.68 -29.30
CA TYR A 198 -31.00 -37.37 -29.82
C TYR A 198 -29.81 -36.78 -29.05
N ASN A 199 -28.59 -37.19 -29.41
CA ASN A 199 -27.36 -36.66 -28.81
C ASN A 199 -26.95 -35.33 -29.47
N SER A 200 -27.66 -34.24 -29.15
CA SER A 200 -27.20 -32.90 -29.53
C SER A 200 -26.06 -32.47 -28.63
N SER A 201 -24.88 -32.19 -29.19
CA SER A 201 -23.69 -31.73 -28.45
C SER A 201 -23.88 -30.38 -27.71
N TYR A 202 -25.03 -29.73 -27.85
CA TYR A 202 -25.44 -28.49 -27.18
C TYR A 202 -26.80 -28.61 -26.45
N GLY A 203 -27.31 -29.82 -26.25
CA GLY A 203 -28.57 -30.03 -25.53
C GLY A 203 -28.32 -30.07 -24.04
N VAL A 204 -28.73 -29.04 -23.31
CA VAL A 204 -28.92 -29.14 -21.86
C VAL A 204 -30.00 -30.19 -21.61
N PRO A 205 -29.69 -31.30 -20.90
CA PRO A 205 -30.68 -32.32 -20.57
C PRO A 205 -31.85 -31.68 -19.79
N TRP A 206 -33.08 -32.17 -19.98
CA TRP A 206 -34.24 -31.63 -19.25
C TRP A 206 -34.11 -31.73 -17.71
N HIS A 207 -33.25 -32.63 -17.20
CA HIS A 207 -32.94 -32.67 -15.77
C HIS A 207 -32.17 -31.44 -15.28
N TRP A 208 -31.56 -30.63 -16.16
CA TRP A 208 -30.92 -29.35 -15.84
C TRP A 208 -31.89 -28.16 -15.90
N THR A 209 -32.98 -28.24 -16.67
CA THR A 209 -33.98 -27.15 -16.77
C THR A 209 -34.99 -27.17 -15.62
N SER A 210 -35.10 -28.29 -14.90
CA SER A 210 -35.87 -28.40 -13.65
C SER A 210 -34.99 -28.77 -12.46
N SER A 211 -33.66 -28.66 -12.57
CA SER A 211 -32.82 -28.79 -11.39
C SER A 211 -33.08 -27.57 -10.54
N ILE A 212 -33.77 -27.79 -9.42
CA ILE A 212 -33.51 -27.03 -8.19
C ILE A 212 -32.00 -26.86 -8.16
N TYR A 213 -31.54 -25.62 -8.09
CA TYR A 213 -30.12 -25.31 -7.92
C TYR A 213 -29.61 -26.21 -6.79
N THR A 214 -28.88 -27.26 -7.15
CA THR A 214 -28.17 -28.10 -6.19
C THR A 214 -26.81 -27.43 -6.07
N PRO A 215 -26.57 -26.64 -5.00
CA PRO A 215 -25.26 -26.05 -4.81
C PRO A 215 -24.24 -27.17 -4.86
N GLU A 216 -23.17 -26.92 -5.61
CA GLU A 216 -22.02 -27.81 -5.66
C GLU A 216 -21.55 -28.12 -4.23
N PRO A 217 -21.07 -29.34 -3.90
CA PRO A 217 -20.64 -29.69 -2.55
C PRO A 217 -19.55 -28.77 -1.98
N TRP A 218 -18.78 -28.08 -2.83
CA TRP A 218 -17.79 -27.09 -2.42
C TRP A 218 -18.38 -25.69 -2.16
N ALA A 219 -19.59 -25.42 -2.67
CA ALA A 219 -20.31 -24.17 -2.46
C ALA A 219 -21.18 -24.20 -1.18
N VAL A 220 -21.36 -25.37 -0.57
CA VAL A 220 -21.98 -25.54 0.75
C VAL A 220 -20.87 -25.79 1.77
N VAL A 221 -20.47 -24.74 2.49
CA VAL A 221 -19.56 -24.90 3.64
C VAL A 221 -20.26 -25.62 4.79
N ASN A 222 -21.55 -25.32 4.99
CA ASN A 222 -22.48 -25.97 5.93
C ASN A 222 -23.93 -25.53 5.64
N ASP A 223 -24.90 -26.13 6.33
CA ASP A 223 -26.34 -25.79 6.25
C ASP A 223 -26.72 -24.52 7.05
N ASN A 224 -25.76 -23.67 7.43
CA ASN A 224 -26.08 -22.44 8.15
C ASN A 224 -26.50 -21.36 7.16
N GLU A 225 -27.64 -20.72 7.41
CA GLU A 225 -27.97 -19.46 6.76
C GLU A 225 -27.03 -18.36 7.28
N TYR A 226 -26.13 -17.89 6.42
CA TYR A 226 -25.30 -16.74 6.72
C TYR A 226 -26.12 -15.47 6.48
N PRO A 227 -26.17 -14.53 7.44
CA PRO A 227 -26.84 -13.26 7.22
C PRO A 227 -26.22 -12.53 6.02
N PHE A 228 -27.01 -11.71 5.33
CA PHE A 228 -26.46 -10.68 4.43
C PHE A 228 -25.38 -9.87 5.16
N LEU A 229 -24.46 -9.22 4.43
CA LEU A 229 -23.39 -8.38 4.98
C LEU A 229 -23.97 -7.23 5.84
N ASN A 230 -24.38 -7.54 7.06
CA ASN A 230 -25.08 -6.65 8.00
C ASN A 230 -24.08 -5.89 8.88
N ASN A 231 -22.84 -6.40 8.98
CA ASN A 231 -21.77 -5.82 9.78
C ASN A 231 -20.78 -5.01 8.94
N LEU A 232 -21.15 -4.62 7.70
CA LEU A 232 -20.33 -3.71 6.92
C LEU A 232 -20.45 -2.31 7.51
N ARG A 233 -19.37 -1.87 8.15
CA ARG A 233 -19.26 -0.53 8.69
C ARG A 233 -19.41 0.52 7.59
N THR A 234 -20.34 1.45 7.77
CA THR A 234 -20.72 2.44 6.73
C THR A 234 -20.10 3.82 6.93
N GLY A 235 -19.38 4.06 8.02
CA GLY A 235 -18.89 5.39 8.39
C GLY A 235 -17.57 5.37 9.16
N LEU A 236 -16.88 6.51 9.12
CA LEU A 236 -15.56 6.69 9.75
C LEU A 236 -15.62 6.76 11.28
N ILE A 237 -16.76 7.10 11.86
CA ILE A 237 -16.95 7.09 13.31
C ILE A 237 -17.72 5.82 13.67
N ASP A 238 -17.16 5.05 14.59
CA ASP A 238 -17.81 3.86 15.14
C ASP A 238 -19.12 4.26 15.85
N PRO A 239 -20.26 3.60 15.56
CA PRO A 239 -21.52 3.87 16.24
C PRO A 239 -21.47 3.75 17.77
N ASP A 240 -20.57 2.93 18.30
CA ASP A 240 -20.41 2.75 19.75
C ASP A 240 -19.53 3.83 20.40
N THR A 241 -18.93 4.72 19.60
CA THR A 241 -18.10 5.80 20.14
C THR A 241 -18.93 6.73 21.04
N PRO A 242 -18.53 6.93 22.31
CA PRO A 242 -19.25 7.78 23.23
C PRO A 242 -19.35 9.25 22.77
N SER A 243 -20.52 9.88 22.96
CA SER A 243 -20.75 11.26 22.49
C SER A 243 -19.87 12.31 23.19
N ASN A 244 -19.36 12.02 24.40
CA ASN A 244 -18.49 12.92 25.16
C ASN A 244 -17.05 12.98 24.62
N VAL A 245 -16.65 12.05 23.75
CA VAL A 245 -15.31 12.03 23.15
C VAL A 245 -15.29 12.58 21.73
N MET A 246 -16.38 13.17 21.23
CA MET A 246 -16.44 13.71 19.85
C MET A 246 -15.55 14.95 19.63
N LYS A 247 -15.02 15.54 20.70
CA LYS A 247 -14.18 16.74 20.67
C LYS A 247 -13.01 16.62 21.63
N ARG A 248 -11.88 17.20 21.24
CA ARG A 248 -10.66 17.29 22.08
C ARG A 248 -10.07 18.68 22.03
N LYS A 249 -9.32 19.03 23.08
CA LYS A 249 -8.44 20.20 23.10
C LYS A 249 -7.01 19.71 22.93
N GLY A 250 -6.31 20.29 21.96
CA GLY A 250 -4.88 20.03 21.78
C GLY A 250 -4.01 20.72 22.83
N GLU A 251 -2.71 20.48 22.75
CA GLU A 251 -1.69 20.98 23.67
C GLU A 251 -1.69 22.50 23.77
N PHE A 252 -1.86 23.18 22.63
CA PHE A 252 -1.87 24.64 22.56
C PHE A 252 -3.29 25.24 22.56
N GLY A 253 -4.30 24.48 22.99
CA GLY A 253 -5.67 24.96 23.19
C GLY A 253 -6.56 24.99 21.94
N HIS A 254 -6.07 24.53 20.79
CA HIS A 254 -6.88 24.37 19.58
C HIS A 254 -8.00 23.34 19.77
N GLU A 255 -9.15 23.58 19.15
CA GLU A 255 -10.27 22.62 19.14
C GLU A 255 -10.09 21.60 18.01
N TYR A 256 -10.22 20.32 18.38
CA TYR A 256 -10.21 19.19 17.47
C TYR A 256 -11.54 18.46 17.50
N GLU A 257 -11.95 17.93 16.36
CA GLU A 257 -13.14 17.09 16.18
C GLU A 257 -12.74 15.66 15.83
N LEU A 258 -13.47 14.69 16.35
CA LEU A 258 -13.26 13.28 16.02
C LEU A 258 -13.62 13.04 14.56
N VAL A 259 -12.67 12.50 13.80
CA VAL A 259 -12.84 12.22 12.36
C VAL A 259 -12.84 10.72 12.05
N PHE A 260 -12.25 9.92 12.92
CA PHE A 260 -12.28 8.46 12.83
C PHE A 260 -12.21 7.82 14.21
N SER A 261 -12.88 6.70 14.41
CA SER A 261 -12.76 5.86 15.60
C SER A 261 -12.99 4.39 15.30
N ASP A 262 -12.45 3.46 16.08
CA ASP A 262 -12.92 2.07 16.14
C ASP A 262 -12.82 1.64 17.61
N GLU A 263 -13.93 1.17 18.17
CA GLU A 263 -14.06 0.76 19.57
C GLU A 263 -13.99 -0.77 19.72
N PHE A 264 -13.85 -1.51 18.62
CA PHE A 264 -13.62 -2.96 18.62
C PHE A 264 -14.62 -3.81 19.42
N ASN A 265 -15.87 -3.33 19.59
CA ASN A 265 -16.88 -3.99 20.41
C ASN A 265 -17.49 -5.26 19.79
N ASP A 266 -17.52 -5.35 18.47
CA ASP A 266 -18.01 -6.52 17.76
C ASP A 266 -17.03 -7.69 17.92
N ASN A 267 -17.44 -8.75 18.60
CA ASN A 267 -16.60 -9.93 18.84
C ASN A 267 -16.36 -10.75 17.56
N ASN A 268 -15.19 -11.41 17.50
CA ASN A 268 -14.76 -12.32 16.46
C ASN A 268 -14.64 -11.68 15.07
N ARG A 269 -14.27 -10.39 14.99
CA ARG A 269 -13.86 -9.78 13.71
C ARG A 269 -12.59 -10.45 13.22
N THR A 270 -12.56 -10.75 11.93
CA THR A 270 -11.37 -11.21 11.23
C THR A 270 -10.75 -10.06 10.45
N PHE A 271 -9.42 -10.11 10.30
CA PHE A 271 -8.67 -9.06 9.62
C PHE A 271 -7.84 -9.63 8.46
N TYR A 272 -8.29 -10.70 7.80
CA TYR A 272 -7.66 -11.10 6.55
C TYR A 272 -7.81 -10.00 5.52
N GLN A 273 -6.95 -9.99 4.51
CA GLN A 273 -6.98 -8.96 3.49
C GLN A 273 -8.34 -8.94 2.77
N GLY A 274 -9.10 -7.87 2.98
CA GLY A 274 -10.43 -7.68 2.39
C GLY A 274 -11.61 -7.95 3.33
N ASP A 275 -11.37 -8.48 4.54
CA ASP A 275 -12.43 -8.77 5.51
C ASP A 275 -12.95 -7.50 6.20
N ASP A 276 -12.06 -6.55 6.50
CA ASP A 276 -12.38 -5.29 7.16
C ASP A 276 -12.10 -4.09 6.22
N PRO A 277 -12.98 -3.07 6.21
CA PRO A 277 -12.86 -1.92 5.30
C PRO A 277 -11.71 -0.97 5.64
N TYR A 278 -11.23 -0.95 6.89
CA TYR A 278 -10.25 0.03 7.39
C TYR A 278 -8.92 -0.60 7.80
N PHE A 279 -8.96 -1.87 8.19
CA PHE A 279 -7.78 -2.56 8.68
C PHE A 279 -7.54 -3.90 7.98
N TYR A 280 -6.29 -4.35 8.01
CA TYR A 280 -5.92 -5.72 7.69
C TYR A 280 -4.75 -6.17 8.58
N ALA A 281 -4.68 -7.47 8.85
CA ALA A 281 -3.58 -8.09 9.54
C ALA A 281 -2.55 -8.62 8.54
N GLY A 282 -1.27 -8.42 8.85
CA GLY A 282 -0.16 -8.89 8.03
C GLY A 282 -0.05 -10.41 7.99
N ASN A 283 0.32 -10.95 6.83
CA ASN A 283 0.71 -12.36 6.67
C ASN A 283 2.12 -12.45 6.05
N PHE A 284 3.15 -12.27 6.89
CA PHE A 284 4.54 -12.22 6.45
C PHE A 284 5.53 -12.33 7.63
N TRP A 285 6.80 -12.58 7.31
CA TRP A 285 7.91 -12.45 8.26
C TRP A 285 8.52 -11.05 8.19
N TYR A 286 8.63 -10.37 9.34
CA TYR A 286 9.14 -8.99 9.39
C TYR A 286 10.67 -8.97 9.41
N GLY A 287 11.25 -8.91 8.20
CA GLY A 287 12.70 -9.01 8.00
C GLY A 287 13.51 -7.79 8.47
N ALA A 288 12.88 -6.61 8.65
CA ALA A 288 13.59 -5.38 9.00
C ALA A 288 14.25 -5.48 10.39
N THR A 289 13.53 -6.03 11.36
CA THR A 289 13.99 -6.30 12.72
C THR A 289 14.34 -7.78 12.93
N ARG A 290 14.21 -8.64 11.91
CA ARG A 290 14.49 -10.08 12.02
C ARG A 290 13.69 -10.74 13.16
N ASP A 291 12.39 -10.52 13.12
CA ASP A 291 11.45 -10.99 14.13
C ASP A 291 11.50 -12.52 14.27
N LEU A 292 11.23 -13.04 15.47
CA LEU A 292 11.29 -14.48 15.76
C LEU A 292 9.95 -15.17 15.47
N GLU A 293 8.93 -14.38 15.22
CA GLU A 293 7.57 -14.76 14.93
C GLU A 293 7.21 -14.54 13.47
N TRP A 294 6.22 -15.29 13.01
CA TRP A 294 5.47 -14.97 11.81
C TRP A 294 4.26 -14.10 12.19
N TYR A 295 4.08 -12.95 11.53
CA TYR A 295 2.83 -12.20 11.65
C TYR A 295 1.75 -12.90 10.85
N ASP A 296 0.70 -13.35 11.53
CA ASP A 296 -0.38 -14.15 10.98
C ASP A 296 -1.72 -13.51 11.32
N PRO A 297 -2.65 -13.36 10.35
CA PRO A 297 -3.98 -12.83 10.63
C PRO A 297 -4.77 -13.63 11.67
N ASP A 298 -4.51 -14.93 11.83
CA ASP A 298 -5.18 -15.78 12.84
C ASP A 298 -4.84 -15.38 14.29
N ALA A 299 -3.77 -14.60 14.49
CA ALA A 299 -3.37 -14.07 15.78
C ALA A 299 -4.02 -12.72 16.12
N VAL A 300 -4.88 -12.20 15.24
CA VAL A 300 -5.56 -10.91 15.38
C VAL A 300 -7.07 -11.12 15.32
N THR A 301 -7.77 -10.79 16.39
CA THR A 301 -9.24 -10.86 16.49
C THR A 301 -9.74 -9.78 17.42
N THR A 302 -11.05 -9.52 17.42
CA THR A 302 -11.69 -8.76 18.50
C THR A 302 -12.37 -9.71 19.46
N TYR A 303 -12.27 -9.44 20.76
CA TYR A 303 -12.97 -10.20 21.80
C TYR A 303 -13.10 -9.36 23.08
N ASP A 304 -14.29 -9.43 23.70
CA ASP A 304 -14.57 -8.76 24.98
C ASP A 304 -14.33 -7.24 24.93
N GLY A 305 -14.84 -6.61 23.86
CA GLY A 305 -14.78 -5.15 23.71
C GLY A 305 -13.40 -4.60 23.34
N ALA A 306 -12.48 -5.44 22.84
CA ALA A 306 -11.14 -5.00 22.47
C ALA A 306 -10.60 -5.78 21.28
N LEU A 307 -9.70 -5.16 20.53
CA LEU A 307 -8.81 -5.83 19.59
C LEU A 307 -7.72 -6.56 20.37
N GLU A 308 -7.49 -7.82 20.06
CA GLU A 308 -6.47 -8.67 20.66
C GLU A 308 -5.41 -9.07 19.63
N LEU A 309 -4.16 -8.72 19.90
CA LEU A 309 -3.00 -9.22 19.16
C LEU A 309 -2.28 -10.22 20.06
N ARG A 310 -2.36 -11.51 19.71
CA ARG A 310 -1.83 -12.60 20.52
C ARG A 310 -0.48 -13.06 19.99
N LEU A 311 0.52 -13.15 20.87
CA LEU A 311 1.80 -13.77 20.58
C LEU A 311 1.90 -15.14 21.27
N ASP A 312 2.01 -16.18 20.44
CA ASP A 312 2.03 -17.58 20.84
C ASP A 312 3.38 -18.24 20.52
N LYS A 313 3.81 -19.17 21.38
CA LYS A 313 4.82 -20.17 20.99
C LYS A 313 4.17 -21.25 20.14
N PHE A 314 4.00 -20.94 18.87
CA PHE A 314 3.32 -21.78 17.88
C PHE A 314 4.20 -21.87 16.62
N PRO A 315 4.71 -23.08 16.27
CA PRO A 315 5.51 -23.24 15.07
C PRO A 315 4.73 -22.82 13.81
N ASN A 316 5.23 -21.82 13.09
CA ASN A 316 4.56 -21.23 11.94
C ASN A 316 5.58 -20.85 10.85
N HIS A 317 5.37 -21.30 9.60
CA HIS A 317 6.23 -20.98 8.45
C HIS A 317 7.75 -21.15 8.69
N GLY A 318 8.16 -22.12 9.53
CA GLY A 318 9.57 -22.38 9.87
C GLY A 318 10.14 -21.52 11.02
N LEU A 319 9.30 -20.72 11.67
CA LEU A 319 9.59 -19.98 12.90
C LEU A 319 8.88 -20.66 14.09
N GLU A 320 9.32 -20.35 15.31
CA GLU A 320 8.81 -20.98 16.54
C GLU A 320 7.64 -20.22 17.18
N PHE A 321 7.37 -19.00 16.69
CA PHE A 321 6.37 -18.10 17.24
C PHE A 321 5.43 -17.59 16.15
N ARG A 322 4.24 -17.18 16.59
CA ARG A 322 3.24 -16.49 15.78
C ARG A 322 2.76 -15.27 16.54
N SER A 323 2.54 -14.16 15.85
CA SER A 323 1.96 -12.94 16.42
C SER A 323 1.07 -12.22 15.42
N GLY A 324 0.52 -11.07 15.84
CA GLY A 324 -0.34 -10.21 15.06
C GLY A 324 0.25 -8.83 14.78
N MET A 325 0.02 -8.33 13.57
CA MET A 325 0.27 -6.93 13.20
C MET A 325 -0.92 -6.42 12.38
N LEU A 326 -1.69 -5.49 12.94
CA LEU A 326 -2.80 -4.82 12.28
C LEU A 326 -2.32 -3.52 11.65
N ASN A 327 -2.72 -3.26 10.40
CA ASN A 327 -2.33 -2.08 9.64
C ASN A 327 -3.56 -1.43 8.99
N SER A 328 -3.51 -0.12 8.80
CA SER A 328 -4.47 0.63 7.98
C SER A 328 -3.92 1.04 6.60
N TRP A 329 -2.75 0.49 6.23
CA TRP A 329 -1.99 0.89 5.04
C TRP A 329 -2.84 0.85 3.77
N ASN A 330 -2.84 1.98 3.05
CA ASN A 330 -3.56 2.21 1.81
C ASN A 330 -5.09 1.95 1.87
N GLN A 331 -5.66 1.85 3.07
CA GLN A 331 -7.11 1.76 3.32
C GLN A 331 -7.59 3.03 4.02
N LEU A 332 -6.90 3.43 5.09
CA LEU A 332 -7.26 4.56 5.93
C LEU A 332 -5.98 5.28 6.36
N CYS A 333 -5.86 6.54 5.95
CA CYS A 333 -4.70 7.38 6.25
C CYS A 333 -5.12 8.73 6.85
N PHE A 334 -4.22 9.32 7.62
CA PHE A 334 -4.41 10.62 8.25
C PHE A 334 -3.21 11.53 8.01
N LYS A 335 -3.45 12.84 8.11
CA LYS A 335 -2.40 13.85 8.05
C LYS A 335 -2.70 14.98 9.02
N GLY A 336 -1.79 15.18 9.97
CA GLY A 336 -1.94 16.09 11.09
C GLY A 336 -3.06 15.67 12.06
N GLY A 337 -3.02 16.23 13.27
CA GLY A 337 -4.05 16.02 14.28
C GLY A 337 -3.57 15.23 15.48
N ILE A 338 -4.52 14.72 16.25
CA ILE A 338 -4.31 13.92 17.45
C ILE A 338 -4.63 12.47 17.11
N PHE A 339 -3.65 11.60 17.34
CA PHE A 339 -3.80 10.16 17.22
C PHE A 339 -3.81 9.55 18.62
N GLU A 340 -4.88 8.86 18.98
CA GLU A 340 -5.10 8.33 20.33
C GLU A 340 -5.42 6.83 20.27
N VAL A 341 -4.75 6.05 21.11
CA VAL A 341 -5.02 4.61 21.31
C VAL A 341 -5.15 4.31 22.80
N SER A 342 -6.06 3.40 23.14
CA SER A 342 -6.22 2.87 24.50
C SER A 342 -5.76 1.44 24.52
N VAL A 343 -4.68 1.16 25.26
CA VAL A 343 -3.98 -0.13 25.20
C VAL A 343 -3.79 -0.69 26.60
N SER A 344 -4.04 -1.99 26.74
CA SER A 344 -3.49 -2.82 27.81
C SER A 344 -2.35 -3.65 27.24
N LEU A 345 -1.16 -3.40 27.77
CA LEU A 345 0.09 -3.96 27.24
C LEU A 345 0.21 -5.45 27.55
N PRO A 346 0.89 -6.23 26.70
CA PRO A 346 1.10 -7.65 26.95
C PRO A 346 2.11 -7.81 28.08
N GLY A 347 1.79 -8.65 29.06
CA GLY A 347 2.69 -8.92 30.18
C GLY A 347 3.44 -10.24 30.08
N PRO A 348 4.18 -10.61 31.13
CA PRO A 348 4.24 -9.91 32.41
C PRO A 348 4.94 -8.54 32.35
N ALA A 349 4.45 -7.56 33.11
CA ALA A 349 4.98 -6.20 33.10
C ALA A 349 6.47 -6.12 33.52
N GLY A 350 7.25 -5.33 32.79
CA GLY A 350 8.65 -5.05 33.13
C GLY A 350 9.63 -6.20 32.86
N ILE A 351 9.24 -7.17 32.03
CA ILE A 351 10.14 -8.22 31.53
C ILE A 351 10.67 -7.84 30.15
N PRO A 352 12.00 -7.76 29.95
CA PRO A 352 12.58 -7.48 28.64
C PRO A 352 12.29 -8.60 27.63
N GLY A 353 11.84 -8.23 26.42
CA GLY A 353 11.79 -9.14 25.28
C GLY A 353 10.67 -8.83 24.28
N LEU A 354 9.46 -8.58 24.77
CA LEU A 354 8.33 -8.21 23.91
C LEU A 354 8.53 -6.80 23.33
N TRP A 355 8.00 -6.58 22.13
CA TRP A 355 7.94 -5.29 21.44
C TRP A 355 6.48 -4.96 21.06
N PRO A 356 5.65 -4.53 22.02
CA PRO A 356 4.33 -4.00 21.73
C PRO A 356 4.48 -2.60 21.14
N GLY A 357 3.95 -2.39 19.94
CA GLY A 357 4.05 -1.14 19.20
C GLY A 357 2.68 -0.61 18.79
N ALA A 358 2.49 0.69 18.99
CA ALA A 358 1.47 1.48 18.30
C ALA A 358 2.18 2.68 17.66
N TRP A 359 2.22 2.68 16.34
CA TRP A 359 3.06 3.59 15.57
C TRP A 359 2.47 3.83 14.19
N THR A 360 3.08 4.74 13.45
CA THR A 360 2.51 5.24 12.21
C THR A 360 3.60 5.41 11.17
N MET A 361 3.30 5.08 9.92
CA MET A 361 4.26 5.19 8.81
C MET A 361 3.64 5.89 7.61
N GLY A 362 4.41 6.72 6.91
CA GLY A 362 4.01 7.34 5.65
C GLY A 362 3.62 6.31 4.59
N ASN A 363 2.46 6.51 3.94
CA ASN A 363 1.75 5.50 3.15
C ASN A 363 2.52 4.98 1.91
N LEU A 364 3.56 5.69 1.46
CA LEU A 364 4.43 5.22 0.38
C LEU A 364 5.32 4.04 0.80
N GLY A 365 5.54 3.83 2.09
CA GLY A 365 6.14 2.62 2.65
C GLY A 365 5.06 1.65 3.11
N ARG A 366 5.31 0.35 2.99
CA ARG A 366 4.48 -0.70 3.57
C ARG A 366 5.29 -1.51 4.58
N PRO A 367 4.90 -1.51 5.88
CA PRO A 367 5.57 -2.29 6.92
C PRO A 367 5.68 -3.77 6.52
N GLY A 368 6.87 -4.35 6.71
CA GLY A 368 7.16 -5.74 6.31
C GLY A 368 7.61 -5.93 4.85
N TYR A 369 7.46 -4.94 3.99
CA TYR A 369 7.84 -5.00 2.57
C TYR A 369 9.05 -4.12 2.30
N LEU A 370 10.24 -4.66 2.56
CA LEU A 370 11.51 -3.91 2.61
C LEU A 370 11.82 -3.13 1.33
N SER A 371 11.50 -3.66 0.15
CA SER A 371 11.70 -2.93 -1.12
C SER A 371 10.93 -1.60 -1.17
N THR A 372 9.77 -1.50 -0.52
CA THR A 372 8.96 -0.27 -0.49
C THR A 372 9.62 0.81 0.38
N THR A 373 10.32 0.39 1.44
CA THR A 373 11.05 1.26 2.38
C THR A 373 12.45 1.66 1.89
N ASP A 374 13.03 0.94 0.93
CA ASP A 374 14.37 1.20 0.39
C ASP A 374 14.45 2.59 -0.28
N GLY A 375 15.23 3.49 0.34
CA GLY A 375 15.33 4.90 -0.05
C GLY A 375 14.08 5.73 0.25
N MET A 376 13.15 5.21 1.05
CA MET A 376 11.91 5.90 1.38
C MET A 376 11.72 6.11 2.87
N TRP A 377 11.94 5.07 3.66
CA TRP A 377 11.99 5.20 5.11
C TRP A 377 13.42 5.59 5.55
N PRO A 378 13.59 6.49 6.53
CA PRO A 378 12.60 7.35 7.19
C PRO A 378 12.64 8.79 6.64
N TYR A 379 12.74 8.96 5.32
CA TYR A 379 12.93 10.29 4.72
C TYR A 379 11.75 11.22 5.00
N THR A 380 12.05 12.46 5.40
CA THR A 380 11.09 13.56 5.56
C THR A 380 11.73 14.87 5.12
N TYR A 381 12.02 14.95 3.81
CA TYR A 381 12.99 15.92 3.30
C TYR A 381 12.63 16.47 1.94
N GLN A 382 12.63 17.81 1.86
CA GLN A 382 12.21 18.56 0.67
C GLN A 382 13.41 19.14 -0.11
N ALA A 383 14.56 19.38 0.52
CA ALA A 383 15.68 20.04 -0.13
C ALA A 383 16.41 19.12 -1.13
N CYS A 384 17.06 19.73 -2.13
CA CYS A 384 17.88 19.03 -3.12
C CYS A 384 19.36 19.33 -2.87
N ASP A 385 19.95 18.63 -1.91
CA ASP A 385 21.34 18.77 -1.50
C ASP A 385 21.96 17.42 -1.12
N ALA A 386 23.04 17.41 -0.34
CA ALA A 386 23.70 16.18 0.05
C ALA A 386 22.80 15.21 0.83
N GLY A 387 21.70 15.65 1.44
CA GLY A 387 20.81 14.79 2.22
C GLY A 387 20.14 13.67 1.41
N ILE A 388 19.95 13.89 0.11
CA ILE A 388 19.23 12.95 -0.77
C ILE A 388 20.14 11.92 -1.45
N THR A 389 21.45 12.06 -1.32
CA THR A 389 22.42 11.15 -1.96
C THR A 389 22.74 9.96 -1.05
N PRO A 390 23.33 8.88 -1.60
CA PRO A 390 23.80 7.76 -0.80
C PRO A 390 24.69 8.22 0.36
N ASN A 391 24.43 7.70 1.56
CA ASN A 391 25.14 8.03 2.80
C ASN A 391 25.20 9.53 3.13
N GLN A 392 24.27 10.33 2.59
CA GLN A 392 24.29 11.80 2.68
C GLN A 392 25.58 12.44 2.13
N SER A 393 26.19 11.83 1.11
CA SER A 393 27.51 12.17 0.56
C SER A 393 28.63 12.15 1.60
N SER A 394 28.46 11.40 2.70
CA SER A 394 29.47 11.23 3.73
C SER A 394 30.10 9.83 3.69
N SER A 395 31.37 9.75 4.06
CA SER A 395 32.14 8.51 4.14
C SER A 395 32.49 8.11 5.58
N ASP A 396 32.01 8.87 6.56
CA ASP A 396 32.25 8.67 8.00
C ASP A 396 31.39 7.55 8.63
N GLY A 397 30.47 6.98 7.86
CA GLY A 397 29.53 5.96 8.35
C GLY A 397 28.34 6.54 9.12
N LEU A 398 28.08 7.85 9.00
CA LEU A 398 26.90 8.50 9.58
C LEU A 398 25.59 7.85 9.07
N SER A 399 25.51 7.58 7.77
CA SER A 399 24.31 7.00 7.15
C SER A 399 24.70 5.87 6.21
N ASN A 400 23.90 4.81 6.22
CA ASN A 400 23.92 3.71 5.26
C ASN A 400 22.70 3.73 4.35
N LEU A 401 21.94 4.83 4.32
CA LEU A 401 20.79 4.97 3.44
C LEU A 401 21.25 5.08 1.98
N PRO A 402 20.51 4.47 1.04
CA PRO A 402 20.85 4.49 -0.39
C PRO A 402 20.64 5.86 -1.05
N GLY A 403 20.16 6.86 -0.31
CA GLY A 403 19.66 8.13 -0.84
C GLY A 403 18.13 8.13 -0.89
N GLN A 404 17.55 9.33 -0.96
CA GLN A 404 16.11 9.49 -1.08
C GLN A 404 15.69 9.07 -2.49
N ARG A 405 14.79 8.09 -2.61
CA ARG A 405 14.33 7.55 -3.89
C ARG A 405 13.48 8.55 -4.66
N LEU A 406 12.66 9.32 -3.95
CA LEU A 406 11.71 10.29 -4.53
C LEU A 406 12.02 11.72 -4.04
N PRO A 407 13.16 12.30 -4.44
CA PRO A 407 13.53 13.66 -4.03
C PRO A 407 12.76 14.71 -4.84
N SER A 408 12.64 15.92 -4.28
CA SER A 408 11.96 17.06 -4.94
C SER A 408 12.55 17.44 -6.30
N CYS A 409 13.83 17.16 -6.52
CA CYS A 409 14.56 17.46 -7.75
C CYS A 409 14.75 16.27 -8.69
N THR A 410 13.81 15.32 -8.66
CA THR A 410 13.68 14.26 -9.67
C THR A 410 13.62 14.86 -11.08
N CYS A 411 14.30 14.25 -12.05
CA CYS A 411 14.37 14.79 -13.41
C CYS A 411 12.98 14.72 -14.10
N PRO A 412 12.69 15.62 -15.06
CA PRO A 412 11.43 15.57 -15.80
C PRO A 412 11.24 14.25 -16.55
N GLY A 413 10.05 13.64 -16.42
CA GLY A 413 9.69 12.38 -17.08
C GLY A 413 10.16 11.10 -16.37
N GLU A 414 10.90 11.23 -15.27
CA GLU A 414 11.20 10.10 -14.39
C GLU A 414 10.00 9.76 -13.49
N ASP A 415 10.01 8.54 -12.95
CA ASP A 415 8.96 8.06 -12.05
C ASP A 415 8.97 8.83 -10.72
N HIS A 416 7.82 9.40 -10.38
CA HIS A 416 7.61 10.16 -9.16
C HIS A 416 6.11 10.46 -8.93
N PRO A 417 5.55 10.25 -7.72
CA PRO A 417 4.12 10.47 -7.47
C PRO A 417 3.72 11.94 -7.60
N THR A 418 4.56 12.86 -7.11
CA THR A 418 4.29 14.31 -7.13
C THR A 418 5.55 15.12 -7.44
N PRO A 419 5.98 15.22 -8.72
CA PRO A 419 7.23 15.88 -9.10
C PRO A 419 7.37 17.29 -8.51
N GLY A 420 8.56 17.62 -7.98
CA GLY A 420 8.81 18.90 -7.30
C GLY A 420 8.68 18.85 -5.77
N LYS A 421 8.15 17.77 -5.22
CA LYS A 421 8.06 17.53 -3.77
C LYS A 421 8.91 16.34 -3.37
N GLY A 422 9.67 16.46 -2.28
CA GLY A 422 10.37 15.33 -1.70
C GLY A 422 9.37 14.45 -0.99
N ARG A 423 9.43 13.15 -1.27
CA ARG A 423 8.50 12.16 -0.73
C ARG A 423 9.24 11.14 0.11
N GLY A 424 8.52 10.51 1.03
CA GLY A 424 9.10 9.69 2.09
C GLY A 424 8.12 8.68 2.70
N ALA A 425 8.65 7.88 3.63
CA ALA A 425 7.87 7.06 4.53
C ALA A 425 8.38 7.30 5.96
N PRO A 426 8.19 8.51 6.51
CA PRO A 426 8.59 8.82 7.89
C PRO A 426 7.76 8.01 8.89
N GLU A 427 8.25 7.92 10.12
CA GLU A 427 7.66 7.11 11.17
C GLU A 427 7.51 7.92 12.45
N ILE A 428 6.29 7.93 13.02
CA ILE A 428 5.99 8.54 14.33
C ILE A 428 5.43 7.44 15.22
N ASP A 429 6.11 7.21 16.34
CA ASP A 429 5.78 6.18 17.32
C ASP A 429 4.94 6.79 18.44
N ILE A 430 3.71 6.31 18.61
CA ILE A 430 2.84 6.71 19.72
C ILE A 430 3.40 6.11 21.01
N ILE A 431 3.68 4.81 20.94
CA ILE A 431 4.38 4.02 21.93
C ILE A 431 5.05 2.80 21.29
N GLU A 432 6.27 2.53 21.71
CA GLU A 432 6.87 1.20 21.63
C GLU A 432 7.35 0.83 23.02
N VAL A 433 7.04 -0.37 23.46
CA VAL A 433 7.21 -0.73 24.88
C VAL A 433 8.35 -1.72 25.06
N GLY A 434 9.08 -1.53 26.15
CA GLY A 434 10.12 -2.42 26.61
C GLY A 434 10.23 -2.41 28.12
N ALA A 435 11.37 -2.86 28.63
CA ALA A 435 11.66 -2.84 30.05
C ALA A 435 13.13 -2.51 30.30
N THR A 436 13.38 -1.88 31.45
CA THR A 436 14.74 -1.76 31.97
C THR A 436 15.24 -3.12 32.45
N TYR A 437 16.56 -3.32 32.43
CA TYR A 437 17.17 -4.56 32.86
C TYR A 437 17.18 -4.72 34.38
N ALA A 438 17.45 -5.95 34.83
CA ALA A 438 17.64 -6.28 36.23
C ALA A 438 18.72 -5.37 36.86
N PRO A 439 18.54 -4.94 38.12
CA PRO A 439 17.52 -5.39 39.07
C PRO A 439 16.19 -4.61 39.04
N HIS A 440 16.05 -3.58 38.19
CA HIS A 440 14.93 -2.66 38.29
C HIS A 440 13.64 -3.16 37.60
N ASN A 441 13.75 -3.83 36.45
CA ASN A 441 12.63 -4.44 35.73
C ASN A 441 11.40 -3.52 35.66
N MET A 442 11.66 -2.25 35.30
CA MET A 442 10.64 -1.22 35.16
C MET A 442 10.16 -1.19 33.71
N PRO A 443 8.84 -1.25 33.47
CA PRO A 443 8.30 -1.05 32.14
C PRO A 443 8.56 0.38 31.65
N ILE A 444 8.95 0.50 30.39
CA ILE A 444 9.24 1.78 29.74
C ILE A 444 8.56 1.82 28.36
N ALA A 445 8.16 3.02 27.93
CA ALA A 445 7.77 3.30 26.55
C ALA A 445 8.82 4.21 25.89
N THR A 446 9.18 3.91 24.65
CA THR A 446 9.81 4.86 23.74
C THR A 446 8.73 5.54 22.92
N GLN A 447 8.89 6.84 22.76
CA GLN A 447 8.03 7.70 21.96
C GLN A 447 8.96 8.47 21.03
N SER A 448 8.78 8.33 19.72
CA SER A 448 9.82 8.67 18.75
C SER A 448 9.28 9.31 17.48
N PHE A 449 10.18 10.04 16.83
CA PHE A 449 10.08 10.41 15.42
C PHE A 449 11.36 9.95 14.70
N GLN A 450 11.23 9.05 13.72
CA GLN A 450 12.34 8.58 12.90
C GLN A 450 12.52 9.52 11.71
N VAL A 451 13.75 9.99 11.49
CA VAL A 451 14.04 10.98 10.45
C VAL A 451 15.27 10.60 9.63
N ALA A 452 15.19 10.93 8.35
CA ALA A 452 16.31 11.10 7.46
C ALA A 452 16.10 12.36 6.61
N PRO A 453 17.16 13.08 6.22
CA PRO A 453 18.58 12.89 6.57
C PRO A 453 18.92 13.10 8.05
N PHE A 454 20.11 12.64 8.45
CA PHE A 454 20.60 12.68 9.83
C PHE A 454 21.40 13.95 10.11
N ASP A 455 21.27 14.44 11.33
CA ASP A 455 22.17 15.37 11.99
C ASP A 455 23.55 14.74 12.21
N ILE A 456 24.57 15.59 12.32
CA ILE A 456 25.89 15.14 12.78
C ILE A 456 25.73 14.51 14.18
N TRP A 457 26.23 13.27 14.33
CA TRP A 457 26.09 12.43 15.53
C TRP A 457 24.66 12.01 15.89
N TRP A 458 23.71 12.06 14.95
CA TRP A 458 22.30 11.72 15.17
C TRP A 458 21.61 12.56 16.28
N TYR A 459 22.18 13.71 16.66
CA TYR A 459 21.62 14.55 17.71
C TYR A 459 20.81 15.70 17.12
N PRO A 460 19.49 15.75 17.41
CA PRO A 460 18.69 16.92 17.07
C PRO A 460 19.10 18.11 17.95
N ASN A 461 18.59 19.29 17.62
CA ASN A 461 18.73 20.43 18.50
C ASN A 461 17.74 20.33 19.68
N TYR A 462 18.25 19.82 20.81
CA TYR A 462 17.49 19.64 22.04
C TYR A 462 16.97 20.94 22.68
N GLU A 463 17.47 22.13 22.28
CA GLU A 463 16.91 23.42 22.73
C GLU A 463 15.45 23.62 22.28
N TYR A 464 15.03 22.88 21.24
CA TYR A 464 13.67 22.91 20.68
C TYR A 464 12.85 21.69 21.09
N THR A 465 13.23 21.05 22.20
CA THR A 465 12.46 19.97 22.81
C THR A 465 12.14 20.31 24.27
N ALA A 466 11.04 19.80 24.79
CA ALA A 466 10.58 20.10 26.14
C ALA A 466 10.05 18.87 26.86
N PHE A 467 10.42 18.73 28.14
CA PHE A 467 9.94 17.69 29.05
C PHE A 467 9.25 18.38 30.23
N PRO A 468 7.90 18.45 30.24
CA PRO A 468 7.17 19.09 31.33
C PRO A 468 7.46 18.46 32.69
N ASP A 469 7.66 17.15 32.73
CA ASP A 469 8.01 16.41 33.95
C ASP A 469 9.15 15.41 33.69
N ASN A 470 10.35 15.79 34.13
CA ASN A 470 11.56 14.97 33.98
C ASN A 470 11.59 13.74 34.92
N THR A 471 10.61 13.59 35.82
CA THR A 471 10.49 12.40 36.67
C THR A 471 9.77 11.25 35.96
N LEU A 472 9.01 11.56 34.91
CA LEU A 472 8.24 10.59 34.13
C LEU A 472 8.91 10.24 32.80
N SER A 473 9.42 11.26 32.10
CA SER A 473 9.99 11.13 30.76
C SER A 473 11.30 11.90 30.64
N GLY A 474 12.23 11.38 29.84
CA GLY A 474 13.50 12.03 29.53
C GLY A 474 14.04 11.59 28.18
N TYR A 475 15.12 12.20 27.72
CA TYR A 475 15.76 11.81 26.46
C TYR A 475 16.11 10.34 26.45
N ASN A 476 15.81 9.68 25.34
CA ASN A 476 16.25 8.31 25.13
C ASN A 476 17.77 8.28 24.92
N GLY A 477 18.43 7.25 25.45
CA GLY A 477 19.85 7.01 25.18
C GLY A 477 20.12 6.51 23.75
N TYR A 478 19.11 5.97 23.08
CA TYR A 478 19.17 5.61 21.67
C TYR A 478 18.77 6.79 20.79
N THR A 479 19.67 7.22 19.91
CA THR A 479 19.45 8.36 19.00
C THR A 479 19.40 7.96 17.52
N GLY A 480 19.39 6.66 17.24
CA GLY A 480 19.29 6.14 15.88
C GLY A 480 20.33 5.05 15.58
N GLY A 481 20.38 4.67 14.30
CA GLY A 481 21.27 3.65 13.79
C GLY A 481 21.67 3.95 12.35
N PRO A 482 22.26 2.96 11.65
CA PRO A 482 22.77 3.18 10.30
C PRO A 482 21.70 3.63 9.27
N TYR A 483 20.43 3.35 9.54
CA TYR A 483 19.32 3.62 8.62
C TYR A 483 18.34 4.68 9.13
N GLN A 484 18.53 5.22 10.33
CA GLN A 484 17.63 6.23 10.89
C GLN A 484 18.33 7.12 11.92
N GLN A 485 17.88 8.36 12.04
CA GLN A 485 18.01 9.13 13.27
C GLN A 485 16.70 9.06 14.04
N ALA A 486 16.76 8.82 15.34
CA ALA A 486 15.61 8.76 16.23
C ALA A 486 15.61 9.99 17.15
N ILE A 487 14.61 10.85 17.03
CA ILE A 487 14.33 11.87 18.05
C ILE A 487 13.32 11.24 19.00
N SER A 488 13.76 10.90 20.21
CA SER A 488 12.93 10.08 21.08
C SER A 488 13.11 10.38 22.57
N ALA A 489 12.05 10.03 23.30
CA ALA A 489 12.01 10.04 24.76
C ALA A 489 11.75 8.64 25.29
N THR A 490 12.22 8.39 26.51
CA THR A 490 11.88 7.20 27.30
C THR A 490 11.01 7.62 28.48
N THR A 491 9.84 7.01 28.58
CA THR A 491 8.84 7.28 29.60
C THR A 491 8.63 6.05 30.48
N THR A 492 8.61 6.22 31.81
CA THR A 492 8.34 5.11 32.74
C THR A 492 6.85 4.80 32.80
N LEU A 493 6.48 3.52 32.77
CA LEU A 493 5.08 3.09 32.75
C LEU A 493 4.62 2.49 34.09
N ASN A 494 3.31 2.42 34.29
CA ASN A 494 2.71 1.72 35.43
C ASN A 494 2.57 0.22 35.12
N LYS A 495 2.94 -0.63 36.08
CA LYS A 495 2.82 -2.09 35.96
C LYS A 495 1.37 -2.58 35.85
N LYS A 496 0.39 -1.78 36.30
CA LYS A 496 -1.04 -2.10 36.21
C LYS A 496 -1.64 -1.96 34.81
N TRP A 497 -0.91 -1.36 33.86
CA TRP A 497 -1.39 -1.17 32.48
C TRP A 497 -1.12 -2.39 31.59
N TYR A 498 -0.93 -3.56 32.18
CA TYR A 498 -0.54 -4.80 31.52
C TYR A 498 -1.56 -5.92 31.78
N ASP A 499 -1.52 -6.97 30.96
CA ASP A 499 -2.27 -8.24 31.15
C ASP A 499 -3.79 -8.04 31.32
N GLY A 500 -4.36 -7.00 30.70
CA GLY A 500 -5.79 -6.70 30.80
C GLY A 500 -6.23 -6.15 32.17
N GLU A 501 -5.31 -5.84 33.09
CA GLU A 501 -5.67 -5.27 34.40
C GLU A 501 -6.26 -3.85 34.26
N GLN A 502 -5.60 -3.00 33.47
CA GLN A 502 -6.04 -1.66 33.14
C GLN A 502 -5.63 -1.30 31.72
N TYR A 503 -6.45 -0.46 31.10
CA TYR A 503 -6.13 0.22 29.85
C TYR A 503 -5.55 1.59 30.15
N GLN A 504 -4.58 2.00 29.34
CA GLN A 504 -4.01 3.33 29.39
C GLN A 504 -4.07 3.96 28.01
N ARG A 505 -4.36 5.26 28.00
CA ARG A 505 -4.41 6.06 26.80
C ARG A 505 -3.04 6.60 26.44
N TYR A 506 -2.66 6.43 25.19
CA TYR A 506 -1.42 6.91 24.59
C TYR A 506 -1.76 7.71 23.35
N SER A 507 -1.10 8.85 23.15
CA SER A 507 -1.38 9.68 21.99
C SER A 507 -0.19 10.53 21.59
N PHE A 508 -0.16 10.91 20.32
CA PHE A 508 0.57 12.10 19.89
C PHE A 508 -0.37 13.10 19.23
N GLU A 509 -0.05 14.38 19.36
CA GLU A 509 -0.58 15.47 18.54
C GLU A 509 0.53 15.95 17.64
N TYR A 510 0.28 16.13 16.34
CA TYR A 510 1.26 16.71 15.44
C TYR A 510 0.67 17.67 14.42
N VAL A 511 1.50 18.64 14.05
CA VAL A 511 1.25 19.57 12.96
C VAL A 511 2.36 19.37 11.92
N PRO A 512 2.01 18.92 10.70
CA PRO A 512 2.96 18.78 9.58
C PRO A 512 3.69 20.08 9.25
N GLY A 513 4.92 19.97 8.73
CA GLY A 513 5.67 21.09 8.16
C GLY A 513 7.05 21.28 8.77
N GLU A 514 7.58 22.50 8.68
CA GLU A 514 8.94 22.85 9.10
C GLU A 514 8.96 24.03 10.09
N GLY A 515 9.99 24.08 10.92
CA GLY A 515 10.23 25.23 11.80
C GLY A 515 9.27 25.30 12.98
N LYS A 516 8.99 26.53 13.44
CA LYS A 516 8.28 26.81 14.71
C LYS A 516 6.78 26.51 14.69
N ASP A 517 6.20 26.41 13.49
CA ASP A 517 4.76 26.23 13.31
C ASP A 517 4.40 24.73 13.22
N ALA A 518 5.41 23.86 13.14
CA ALA A 518 5.29 22.41 13.16
C ALA A 518 5.79 21.84 14.50
N PHE A 519 5.13 20.81 15.00
CA PHE A 519 5.53 20.16 16.26
C PHE A 519 4.96 18.75 16.35
N ILE A 520 5.47 17.97 17.29
CA ILE A 520 4.88 16.73 17.80
C ILE A 520 4.86 16.80 19.33
N SER A 521 3.74 16.46 19.95
CA SER A 521 3.55 16.40 21.41
C SER A 521 3.03 15.02 21.79
N TRP A 522 3.73 14.32 22.67
CA TRP A 522 3.34 13.00 23.14
C TRP A 522 2.71 13.05 24.53
N LYS A 523 1.64 12.28 24.72
CA LYS A 523 0.89 12.21 25.97
C LYS A 523 0.62 10.78 26.40
N ILE A 524 0.58 10.59 27.71
CA ILE A 524 0.05 9.40 28.35
C ILE A 524 -1.07 9.86 29.28
N GLY A 525 -2.30 9.40 29.01
CA GLY A 525 -3.49 9.91 29.67
C GLY A 525 -3.75 11.35 29.28
N ASP A 526 -3.87 12.24 30.27
CA ASP A 526 -3.99 13.68 30.07
C ASP A 526 -2.65 14.43 30.27
N GLN A 527 -1.56 13.72 30.54
CA GLN A 527 -0.26 14.33 30.85
C GLN A 527 0.68 14.32 29.64
N THR A 528 1.24 15.49 29.33
CA THR A 528 2.28 15.63 28.30
C THR A 528 3.61 15.10 28.79
N MET A 529 4.14 14.10 28.09
CA MET A 529 5.41 13.47 28.41
C MET A 529 6.57 14.31 27.86
N TRP A 530 6.49 14.66 26.57
CA TRP A 530 7.47 15.50 25.91
C TRP A 530 6.94 16.11 24.62
N ILE A 531 7.64 17.14 24.13
CA ILE A 531 7.30 17.89 22.92
C ILE A 531 8.57 18.09 22.09
N MET A 532 8.43 17.97 20.78
CA MET A 532 9.43 18.34 19.79
C MET A 532 8.87 19.43 18.87
N ASP A 533 9.54 20.58 18.79
CA ASP A 533 9.27 21.62 17.80
C ASP A 533 10.04 21.30 16.50
N GLY A 534 9.50 21.65 15.34
CA GLY A 534 10.12 21.36 14.03
C GLY A 534 11.51 21.98 13.85
N ARG A 535 11.88 22.99 14.65
CA ARG A 535 13.25 23.54 14.70
C ARG A 535 14.27 22.57 15.28
N ALA A 536 13.85 21.54 16.03
CA ALA A 536 14.72 20.50 16.56
C ALA A 536 15.44 19.73 15.44
N ILE A 537 14.80 19.61 14.28
CA ILE A 537 15.31 18.95 13.07
C ILE A 537 15.60 19.95 11.95
N GLY A 538 16.04 21.16 12.34
CA GLY A 538 16.46 22.21 11.42
C GLY A 538 17.76 21.92 10.67
N PRO A 539 18.25 22.85 9.83
CA PRO A 539 19.47 22.65 9.04
C PRO A 539 20.67 22.29 9.91
N ASN A 540 21.44 21.29 9.49
CA ASN A 540 22.59 20.78 10.22
C ASN A 540 23.68 20.30 9.25
N GLY A 541 24.91 20.80 9.42
CA GLY A 541 26.01 20.43 8.53
C GLY A 541 25.72 20.77 7.06
N ASN A 542 25.68 19.74 6.21
CA ASN A 542 25.45 19.83 4.76
C ASN A 542 24.00 19.50 4.36
N VAL A 543 23.08 19.35 5.32
CA VAL A 543 21.65 19.10 5.07
C VAL A 543 20.81 20.27 5.58
N ALA A 544 19.76 20.60 4.83
CA ALA A 544 18.72 21.52 5.19
C ALA A 544 17.80 20.98 6.31
N ALA A 545 16.74 21.73 6.61
CA ALA A 545 15.71 21.34 7.56
C ALA A 545 14.98 20.08 7.07
N ARG A 546 14.69 19.18 8.00
CA ARG A 546 13.73 18.09 7.82
C ARG A 546 12.33 18.57 8.22
N GLN A 547 11.32 17.85 7.80
CA GLN A 547 9.92 18.18 8.06
C GLN A 547 9.37 17.28 9.16
N VAL A 548 8.51 17.82 10.03
CA VAL A 548 7.51 16.99 10.71
C VAL A 548 6.60 16.44 9.61
N SER A 549 6.34 15.14 9.63
CA SER A 549 5.80 14.38 8.49
C SER A 549 4.68 15.13 7.75
N GLU A 550 4.91 15.35 6.45
CA GLU A 550 3.92 15.87 5.50
C GLU A 550 3.22 14.74 4.71
N GLU A 551 3.63 13.49 4.91
CA GLU A 551 3.06 12.33 4.25
C GLU A 551 1.70 11.94 4.88
N PRO A 552 0.74 11.42 4.10
CA PRO A 552 -0.38 10.68 4.69
C PRO A 552 0.17 9.47 5.44
N MET A 553 -0.18 9.35 6.71
CA MET A 553 0.30 8.32 7.61
C MET A 553 -0.75 7.22 7.76
N SER A 554 -0.30 5.97 7.85
CA SER A 554 -1.11 4.79 8.19
C SER A 554 -0.80 4.34 9.61
N LEU A 555 -1.76 3.72 10.29
CA LEU A 555 -1.61 3.12 11.61
C LEU A 555 -1.03 1.71 11.51
N ILE A 556 -0.14 1.39 12.43
CA ILE A 556 0.37 0.05 12.70
C ILE A 556 0.22 -0.26 14.19
N LEU A 557 -0.39 -1.40 14.50
CA LEU A 557 -0.46 -1.98 15.84
C LEU A 557 0.18 -3.38 15.76
N ASN A 558 1.23 -3.64 16.53
CA ASN A 558 1.91 -4.94 16.48
C ASN A 558 2.35 -5.39 17.86
N LEU A 559 2.53 -6.71 17.97
CA LEU A 559 3.21 -7.33 19.10
C LEU A 559 4.40 -8.13 18.58
N GLY A 560 5.57 -7.53 18.59
CA GLY A 560 6.80 -8.12 18.07
C GLY A 560 7.63 -8.89 19.11
N LEU A 561 8.54 -9.74 18.64
CA LEU A 561 9.57 -10.40 19.46
C LEU A 561 10.88 -10.54 18.67
N SER A 562 11.87 -9.68 18.95
CA SER A 562 13.15 -9.69 18.22
C SER A 562 14.37 -9.43 19.08
N ASN A 563 15.44 -10.19 18.80
CA ASN A 563 16.78 -9.95 19.35
C ASN A 563 17.46 -8.70 18.79
N ALA A 564 16.98 -8.15 17.66
CA ALA A 564 17.48 -6.88 17.14
C ALA A 564 16.91 -5.68 17.90
N TRP A 565 15.77 -5.86 18.56
CA TRP A 565 15.10 -4.81 19.35
C TRP A 565 15.64 -4.75 20.78
N THR A 566 15.58 -5.86 21.51
CA THR A 566 16.03 -5.94 22.89
C THR A 566 16.54 -7.33 23.24
N LEU A 567 17.27 -7.45 24.35
CA LEU A 567 17.65 -8.76 24.86
C LEU A 567 16.43 -9.43 25.49
N ILE A 568 16.15 -10.66 25.05
CA ILE A 568 14.96 -11.41 25.45
C ILE A 568 15.23 -12.19 26.75
N ASP A 569 14.45 -11.94 27.80
CA ASP A 569 14.44 -12.72 29.04
C ASP A 569 13.52 -13.94 28.92
N TRP A 570 14.03 -14.98 28.26
CA TRP A 570 13.32 -16.24 28.04
C TRP A 570 12.84 -16.94 29.32
N ALA A 571 13.49 -16.71 30.47
CA ALA A 571 13.14 -17.40 31.71
C ALA A 571 11.84 -16.85 32.33
N ASN A 572 11.62 -15.54 32.18
CA ASN A 572 10.52 -14.84 32.82
C ASN A 572 9.37 -14.50 31.86
N LEU A 573 9.60 -14.46 30.56
CA LEU A 573 8.53 -14.31 29.57
C LEU A 573 7.53 -15.46 29.63
N LYS A 574 6.26 -15.14 29.35
CA LYS A 574 5.15 -16.09 29.32
C LYS A 574 4.45 -16.02 27.98
N PHE A 575 4.07 -17.19 27.48
CA PHE A 575 3.29 -17.37 26.25
C PHE A 575 2.09 -18.28 26.57
N PRO A 576 0.91 -18.01 26.01
CA PRO A 576 0.59 -16.86 25.15
C PRO A 576 0.60 -15.54 25.93
N THR A 577 0.85 -14.44 25.22
CA THR A 577 0.68 -13.08 25.75
C THR A 577 -0.11 -12.24 24.76
N VAL A 578 -0.91 -11.30 25.25
CA VAL A 578 -1.91 -10.59 24.44
C VAL A 578 -1.79 -9.09 24.67
N MET A 579 -1.61 -8.34 23.60
CA MET A 579 -1.79 -6.90 23.60
C MET A 579 -3.26 -6.61 23.29
N ARG A 580 -3.95 -5.90 24.17
CA ARG A 580 -5.37 -5.53 24.00
C ARG A 580 -5.49 -4.06 23.67
N VAL A 581 -6.27 -3.71 22.66
CA VAL A 581 -6.55 -2.33 22.26
C VAL A 581 -8.04 -2.09 22.37
N ASP A 582 -8.42 -1.24 23.31
CA ASP A 582 -9.80 -0.88 23.64
C ASP A 582 -10.38 0.05 22.56
N TYR A 583 -9.61 1.04 22.10
CA TYR A 583 -10.03 1.82 20.92
C TYR A 583 -8.85 2.46 20.20
N VAL A 584 -9.12 2.88 18.97
CA VAL A 584 -8.34 3.85 18.20
C VAL A 584 -9.23 5.06 17.88
N ARG A 585 -8.73 6.28 18.07
CA ARG A 585 -9.48 7.52 17.82
C ARG A 585 -8.59 8.60 17.24
N TRP A 586 -9.04 9.22 16.15
CA TRP A 586 -8.30 10.26 15.44
C TRP A 586 -9.09 11.55 15.46
N TYR A 587 -8.40 12.63 15.76
CA TYR A 587 -8.98 13.96 15.81
C TYR A 587 -8.22 14.88 14.88
N GLN A 588 -8.95 15.67 14.11
CA GLN A 588 -8.35 16.73 13.30
C GLN A 588 -8.90 18.08 13.73
N LYS A 589 -8.13 19.12 13.42
CA LYS A 589 -8.49 20.48 13.80
C LYS A 589 -9.84 20.81 13.19
N LYS A 590 -10.71 21.44 13.98
CA LYS A 590 -12.10 21.70 13.60
C LYS A 590 -12.19 22.43 12.25
N GLY A 591 -12.89 21.83 11.29
CA GLY A 591 -13.03 22.37 9.92
C GLY A 591 -11.87 22.06 8.97
N GLU A 592 -10.87 21.31 9.42
CA GLU A 592 -9.72 20.85 8.63
C GLU A 592 -9.68 19.31 8.51
N ALA A 593 -10.85 18.66 8.63
CA ALA A 593 -10.98 17.21 8.51
C ALA A 593 -10.56 16.72 7.11
N MET A 594 -9.61 15.80 7.09
CA MET A 594 -9.01 15.19 5.91
C MET A 594 -8.54 13.77 6.25
N VAL A 595 -9.43 12.79 6.05
CA VAL A 595 -9.14 11.36 6.18
C VAL A 595 -9.02 10.79 4.77
N THR A 596 -7.79 10.69 4.27
CA THR A 596 -7.49 10.22 2.91
C THR A 596 -6.03 9.82 2.78
N CYS A 597 -5.75 8.81 1.96
CA CYS A 597 -4.39 8.45 1.54
C CYS A 597 -3.89 9.29 0.36
N ASP A 598 -4.75 10.16 -0.21
CA ASP A 598 -4.42 11.09 -1.27
C ASP A 598 -4.68 12.56 -0.88
N PRO A 599 -4.02 13.09 0.17
CA PRO A 599 -4.10 14.51 0.47
C PRO A 599 -3.49 15.33 -0.69
N PRO A 600 -4.01 16.54 -0.98
CA PRO A 600 -3.56 17.34 -2.11
C PRO A 600 -2.05 17.57 -2.15
N GLY A 601 -1.42 17.16 -3.24
CA GLY A 601 0.02 17.23 -3.48
C GLY A 601 0.84 16.25 -2.65
N PHE A 602 0.24 15.25 -2.02
CA PHE A 602 0.89 14.14 -1.34
C PHE A 602 0.16 12.82 -1.66
N GLU A 603 -0.36 12.71 -2.88
CA GLU A 603 -1.08 11.54 -3.36
C GLU A 603 -0.17 10.31 -3.40
N THR A 604 -0.73 9.13 -3.08
CA THR A 604 0.00 7.86 -2.97
C THR A 604 -0.67 6.71 -3.71
N THR A 605 -2.00 6.69 -3.79
CA THR A 605 -2.76 5.53 -4.28
C THR A 605 -2.37 5.13 -5.70
N LYS A 606 -2.23 6.12 -6.60
CA LYS A 606 -1.84 5.86 -7.99
C LYS A 606 -0.43 5.27 -8.08
N TYR A 607 0.53 5.86 -7.37
CA TYR A 607 1.92 5.38 -7.37
C TYR A 607 2.02 3.96 -6.83
N ILE A 608 1.34 3.67 -5.72
CA ILE A 608 1.28 2.32 -5.14
C ILE A 608 0.69 1.33 -6.13
N LYS A 609 -0.40 1.70 -6.82
CA LYS A 609 -1.05 0.87 -7.83
C LYS A 609 -0.14 0.57 -9.03
N ASP A 610 0.57 1.58 -9.51
CA ASP A 610 1.49 1.46 -10.65
C ASP A 610 2.73 0.60 -10.29
N HIS A 611 3.03 0.44 -8.99
CA HIS A 611 4.16 -0.32 -8.45
C HIS A 611 3.75 -1.51 -7.58
N ILE A 612 2.54 -2.06 -7.78
CA ILE A 612 1.90 -2.98 -6.83
C ILE A 612 2.73 -4.22 -6.49
N ASN A 613 3.57 -4.69 -7.40
CA ASN A 613 4.44 -5.84 -7.19
C ASN A 613 5.46 -5.64 -6.06
N ALA A 614 5.97 -4.41 -5.87
CA ALA A 614 6.84 -4.05 -4.75
C ALA A 614 6.08 -4.15 -3.42
N TYR A 615 4.80 -3.79 -3.44
CA TYR A 615 3.94 -3.77 -2.27
C TYR A 615 3.33 -5.12 -1.94
N THR A 616 3.26 -6.08 -2.86
CA THR A 616 2.65 -7.40 -2.62
C THR A 616 3.64 -8.54 -2.45
N ASN A 617 4.91 -8.36 -2.82
CA ASN A 617 5.94 -9.40 -2.69
C ASN A 617 6.89 -9.12 -1.51
N PRO A 618 6.77 -9.85 -0.38
CA PRO A 618 7.62 -9.64 0.78
C PRO A 618 9.08 -10.10 0.57
N ASN A 619 9.36 -10.87 -0.49
CA ASN A 619 10.71 -11.35 -0.77
C ASN A 619 11.62 -10.28 -1.39
N PHE A 620 11.05 -9.19 -1.92
CA PHE A 620 11.85 -8.08 -2.43
C PHE A 620 12.35 -7.21 -1.29
N THR A 621 13.67 -7.13 -1.18
CA THR A 621 14.38 -6.37 -0.14
C THR A 621 14.95 -5.05 -0.64
N LYS A 622 15.20 -4.94 -1.95
CA LYS A 622 15.73 -3.76 -2.62
C LYS A 622 14.77 -3.28 -3.70
N TRP A 623 14.75 -1.98 -3.97
CA TRP A 623 13.88 -1.43 -5.03
C TRP A 623 14.23 -2.01 -6.41
N ASP A 624 15.51 -2.23 -6.71
CA ASP A 624 15.95 -2.76 -8.01
C ASP A 624 15.45 -4.19 -8.29
N GLU A 625 15.08 -4.96 -7.25
CA GLU A 625 14.53 -6.32 -7.39
C GLU A 625 13.09 -6.31 -7.91
N THR A 626 12.40 -5.16 -7.83
CA THR A 626 11.01 -5.00 -8.25
C THR A 626 10.86 -4.88 -9.77
N GLY A 627 11.96 -4.68 -10.51
CA GLY A 627 11.94 -4.39 -11.94
C GLY A 627 11.66 -2.92 -12.29
N HIS A 628 11.38 -2.08 -11.28
CA HIS A 628 11.27 -0.63 -11.45
C HIS A 628 12.64 0.02 -11.34
N LYS A 629 12.85 1.09 -12.11
CA LYS A 629 14.13 1.81 -12.08
C LYS A 629 14.19 2.77 -10.90
N TRP A 630 15.39 2.99 -10.37
CA TRP A 630 15.63 4.08 -9.45
C TRP A 630 15.51 5.44 -10.18
N PRO A 631 14.65 6.37 -9.75
CA PRO A 631 14.48 7.65 -10.42
C PRO A 631 15.76 8.49 -10.43
N ARG A 632 16.04 9.14 -11.56
CA ARG A 632 17.19 10.04 -11.69
C ARG A 632 16.88 11.43 -11.14
N HIS A 633 17.88 12.11 -10.57
CA HIS A 633 17.74 13.46 -10.02
C HIS A 633 18.94 14.36 -10.34
N LYS A 634 18.80 15.66 -10.09
CA LYS A 634 19.78 16.69 -10.50
C LYS A 634 21.21 16.51 -9.95
N LEU A 635 21.40 15.75 -8.87
CA LEU A 635 22.72 15.59 -8.24
C LEU A 635 23.47 14.34 -8.74
N ASN A 636 22.76 13.35 -9.28
CA ASN A 636 23.36 12.11 -9.79
C ASN A 636 23.34 12.02 -11.33
N SER A 637 22.69 12.96 -12.01
CA SER A 637 22.51 12.93 -13.46
C SER A 637 22.33 14.32 -14.08
N ASP A 638 22.64 14.44 -15.38
CA ASP A 638 22.28 15.64 -16.16
C ASP A 638 20.81 15.51 -16.62
N CYS A 639 19.90 16.22 -15.95
CA CYS A 639 18.46 16.21 -16.26
C CYS A 639 18.11 16.89 -17.60
N LYS A 640 19.09 17.34 -18.40
CA LYS A 640 18.86 17.86 -19.75
C LYS A 640 18.52 16.73 -20.71
N VAL A 641 17.27 16.28 -20.71
CA VAL A 641 16.79 15.39 -21.78
C VAL A 641 16.24 16.26 -22.90
N ARG A 642 16.91 16.23 -24.07
CA ARG A 642 16.28 16.60 -25.34
C ARG A 642 15.12 15.61 -25.56
N PRO A 643 13.89 16.07 -25.85
CA PRO A 643 12.85 15.16 -26.29
C PRO A 643 13.30 14.54 -27.61
N SER A 644 13.27 13.22 -27.69
CA SER A 644 13.29 12.47 -28.96
C SER A 644 11.86 12.29 -29.44
#